data_AF-A0A6M4JAX8-F1
#
_entry.id   AF-A0A6M4JAX8-F1
#
_cell.length_a   1.000
_cell.length_b   1.000
_cell.length_c   1.000
_cell.angle_alpha   90.00
_cell.angle_beta   90.00
_cell.angle_gamma   90.00
#
_symmetry.space_group_name_H-M   'P 1'
#
loop_
_entity.id
_entity.type
_entity.pdbx_description
1 polymer ?
#
loop_
_entity_poly.entity_id
_entity_poly.type
_entity_poly.pdbx_seq_one_letter_code
_entity_poly.pdbx_strand_id
1 'polypeptide(L)'
;MNFNNHIEKYKNKWIELEFIPDINEIGQNIYPNTFKVVIKFEEFSKFGLNGFNPDIKFRLNSAKFVYPQTLTEYANINIQHLNDFSFRYHFDYEDNLINQHIKNDQNNTNSTNTNLLSNSLNLTKNDLINLTTDAAQNSKSNDTILYSEQNFYALSRYFTFVHNNALSHKLQTINMVDEQNNKINYQIIQGREILRNTLWNINQNYNKAEISKNLDSYKNWENIEDKMVVNINFKMDLFKNLLKDVKQLGFSIDNKSVLTASFMYKDLKNINNNDFLTPTIDFDTEFTEHYQNINNFKALLFNYSFKIQKINNKEFKLIVEAKNNNAFLIDDLSLHYFANKKTALLSEAYMSISYPKKDNESINISFNSVPFKDNTPSYATNKLILDPKRTNNNLEDLNYDTFLSNKREDTARRLWKEDNQAGGLNALRQRVFSFNDATSASVSVLGPVLDDPNDYRFYVVTNTHVSRGWADSSKQGLDTNIEKTINANFRIPNVITKPTNYDNEGYTGPFGSELYWKTRFDVDLDLVSNYRDSDQFWNFNNVKDGYNNKVISYLDNAQARFDMSILIVDLSQFFLTYANNSQKYQDLPEDQKKIADYILNWKKLKLIKASREAFHINDYVNLNWFFGGFPVDSGHNNLDEISGGQRYREYIYGNSAPIIRQTHGTTNVSNSAISFSTRVIDSTGGASGSSVFDSQGNLAALYTAASAGYGYAYIFNGNKWDFYGNGTKPFNRASFYEKMRLLAYLYPERYNQKDFEEKGFKFL
;
A
#
# COMPACT_ATOMS: atom_id res chain seq x y z
N MET A 1 -42.19 2.52 -3.30
CA MET A 1 -42.12 1.96 -4.67
C MET A 1 -43.41 1.18 -4.93
N ASN A 2 -44.18 1.51 -5.97
CA ASN A 2 -45.36 0.73 -6.35
C ASN A 2 -44.94 -0.32 -7.39
N PHE A 3 -45.01 -1.59 -7.04
CA PHE A 3 -44.44 -2.68 -7.84
C PHE A 3 -45.42 -3.34 -8.82
N ASN A 4 -46.66 -2.86 -8.97
CA ASN A 4 -47.67 -3.34 -9.95
C ASN A 4 -47.60 -4.86 -10.22
N ASN A 5 -47.66 -5.71 -9.18
CA ASN A 5 -47.59 -7.18 -9.27
C ASN A 5 -46.30 -7.81 -9.88
N HIS A 6 -45.19 -7.06 -9.94
CA HIS A 6 -43.90 -7.53 -10.48
C HIS A 6 -42.76 -7.60 -9.46
N ILE A 7 -43.08 -7.56 -8.16
CA ILE A 7 -42.08 -7.55 -7.08
C ILE A 7 -41.11 -8.75 -7.14
N GLU A 8 -41.59 -9.92 -7.59
CA GLU A 8 -40.78 -11.14 -7.76
C GLU A 8 -39.58 -10.93 -8.69
N LYS A 9 -39.69 -10.07 -9.71
CA LYS A 9 -38.59 -9.80 -10.65
C LYS A 9 -37.41 -9.06 -10.00
N TYR A 10 -37.67 -8.37 -8.89
CA TYR A 10 -36.67 -7.55 -8.18
C TYR A 10 -36.13 -8.20 -6.91
N LYS A 11 -36.76 -9.28 -6.41
CA LYS A 11 -36.37 -9.93 -5.14
C LYS A 11 -34.92 -10.42 -5.08
N ASN A 12 -34.34 -10.79 -6.22
CA ASN A 12 -32.94 -11.22 -6.32
C ASN A 12 -32.00 -10.12 -6.81
N LYS A 13 -32.44 -8.86 -6.80
CA LYS A 13 -31.66 -7.68 -7.18
C LYS A 13 -31.23 -6.90 -5.94
N TRP A 14 -30.33 -5.96 -6.12
CA TRP A 14 -29.98 -4.96 -5.11
C TRP A 14 -30.43 -3.58 -5.59
N ILE A 15 -30.41 -2.59 -4.70
CA ILE A 15 -30.78 -1.20 -4.98
C ILE A 15 -29.53 -0.35 -4.77
N GLU A 16 -29.03 0.29 -5.83
CA GLU A 16 -27.98 1.31 -5.74
C GLU A 16 -28.65 2.68 -5.60
N LEU A 17 -28.31 3.40 -4.55
CA LEU A 17 -28.67 4.79 -4.30
C LEU A 17 -27.42 5.65 -4.45
N GLU A 18 -27.53 6.76 -5.18
CA GLU A 18 -26.45 7.72 -5.36
C GLU A 18 -26.86 9.09 -4.80
N PHE A 19 -26.01 9.65 -3.94
CA PHE A 19 -26.24 10.93 -3.27
C PHE A 19 -25.15 11.94 -3.64
N ILE A 20 -25.52 13.21 -3.73
CA ILE A 20 -24.62 14.35 -3.90
C ILE A 20 -24.54 15.10 -2.56
N PRO A 21 -23.33 15.30 -1.99
CA PRO A 21 -23.15 16.12 -0.80
C PRO A 21 -23.24 17.63 -1.13
N ASP A 22 -23.79 18.41 -0.20
CA ASP A 22 -23.76 19.87 -0.23
C ASP A 22 -22.49 20.35 0.51
N ILE A 23 -21.40 20.51 -0.23
CA ILE A 23 -20.06 20.87 0.28
C ILE A 23 -19.47 22.02 -0.53
N ASN A 24 -18.68 22.86 0.13
CA ASN A 24 -17.93 23.95 -0.51
C ASN A 24 -16.74 23.42 -1.33
N GLU A 25 -16.06 24.31 -2.05
CA GLU A 25 -14.92 24.00 -2.93
C GLU A 25 -13.77 23.30 -2.17
N ILE A 26 -13.48 23.71 -0.93
CA ILE A 26 -12.46 23.06 -0.09
C ILE A 26 -12.86 21.60 0.17
N GLY A 27 -14.13 21.36 0.54
CA GLY A 27 -14.66 20.03 0.77
C GLY A 27 -14.57 19.11 -0.45
N GLN A 28 -14.65 19.65 -1.67
CA GLN A 28 -14.55 18.85 -2.91
C GLN A 28 -13.17 18.20 -3.12
N ASN A 29 -12.12 18.75 -2.50
CA ASN A 29 -10.79 18.14 -2.56
C ASN A 29 -10.67 16.92 -1.63
N ILE A 30 -11.53 16.83 -0.61
CA ILE A 30 -11.42 15.87 0.49
C ILE A 30 -12.52 14.78 0.41
N TYR A 31 -13.73 15.15 -0.02
CA TYR A 31 -14.89 14.29 -0.10
C TYR A 31 -15.17 13.85 -1.55
N PRO A 32 -15.69 12.63 -1.76
CA PRO A 32 -16.14 12.24 -3.10
C PRO A 32 -17.36 13.08 -3.50
N ASN A 33 -17.42 13.48 -4.77
CA ASN A 33 -18.54 14.25 -5.32
C ASN A 33 -19.86 13.47 -5.35
N THR A 34 -19.79 12.14 -5.22
CA THR A 34 -20.96 11.26 -5.11
C THR A 34 -20.74 10.16 -4.08
N PHE A 35 -21.80 9.84 -3.35
CA PHE A 35 -21.83 8.79 -2.35
C PHE A 35 -22.80 7.70 -2.80
N LYS A 36 -22.28 6.51 -3.10
CA LYS A 36 -23.09 5.34 -3.43
C LYS A 36 -23.35 4.48 -2.20
N VAL A 37 -24.56 3.96 -2.12
CA VAL A 37 -24.99 2.96 -1.14
C VAL A 37 -25.70 1.86 -1.89
N VAL A 38 -25.38 0.60 -1.61
CA VAL A 38 -26.00 -0.53 -2.31
C VAL A 38 -26.70 -1.42 -1.31
N ILE A 39 -28.03 -1.50 -1.37
CA ILE A 39 -28.84 -2.18 -0.36
C ILE A 39 -29.42 -3.45 -0.99
N LYS A 40 -29.49 -4.55 -0.23
CA LYS A 40 -30.19 -5.73 -0.72
C LYS A 40 -31.69 -5.45 -0.83
N PHE A 41 -32.37 -6.11 -1.77
CA PHE A 41 -33.81 -5.87 -1.96
C PHE A 41 -34.60 -6.14 -0.68
N GLU A 42 -34.29 -7.20 0.06
CA GLU A 42 -34.96 -7.54 1.33
C GLU A 42 -34.64 -6.56 2.48
N GLU A 43 -33.60 -5.75 2.33
CA GLU A 43 -33.15 -4.75 3.31
C GLU A 43 -33.54 -3.32 2.89
N PHE A 44 -34.33 -3.12 1.83
CA PHE A 44 -34.61 -1.78 1.25
C PHE A 44 -35.14 -0.73 2.24
N SER A 45 -35.77 -1.14 3.34
CA SER A 45 -36.26 -0.26 4.40
C SER A 45 -35.19 0.14 5.43
N LYS A 46 -33.96 -0.38 5.30
CA LYS A 46 -32.83 -0.16 6.21
C LYS A 46 -31.57 0.09 5.39
N PHE A 47 -31.00 1.28 5.50
CA PHE A 47 -29.63 1.50 5.03
C PHE A 47 -28.84 2.30 6.06
N GLY A 48 -27.58 1.95 6.22
CA GLY A 48 -26.72 2.58 7.22
C GLY A 48 -26.40 4.02 6.83
N LEU A 49 -26.64 4.96 7.74
CA LEU A 49 -26.17 6.35 7.61
C LEU A 49 -24.67 6.47 7.92
N ASN A 50 -24.04 5.41 8.42
CA ASN A 50 -22.67 5.44 8.95
C ASN A 50 -21.58 5.79 7.91
N GLY A 51 -21.84 5.56 6.62
CA GLY A 51 -20.92 5.93 5.54
C GLY A 51 -21.08 7.38 5.05
N PHE A 52 -22.02 8.12 5.61
CA PHE A 52 -22.19 9.54 5.35
C PHE A 52 -21.47 10.34 6.44
N ASN A 53 -21.25 11.62 6.18
CA ASN A 53 -20.69 12.53 7.17
C ASN A 53 -21.84 13.17 7.94
N PRO A 54 -21.81 13.16 9.29
CA PRO A 54 -22.73 13.97 10.09
C PRO A 54 -22.65 15.43 9.64
N ASP A 55 -23.76 16.13 9.77
CA ASP A 55 -23.90 17.56 9.49
C ASP A 55 -23.73 18.00 8.03
N ILE A 56 -23.36 17.10 7.12
CA ILE A 56 -23.41 17.35 5.67
C ILE A 56 -24.83 17.01 5.18
N LYS A 57 -25.41 17.90 4.39
CA LYS A 57 -26.68 17.64 3.69
C LYS A 57 -26.38 16.82 2.45
N PHE A 58 -27.07 15.70 2.27
CA PHE A 58 -26.96 14.84 1.09
C PHE A 58 -28.27 14.88 0.33
N ARG A 59 -28.19 14.96 -1.00
CA ARG A 59 -29.34 14.93 -1.91
C ARG A 59 -29.29 13.67 -2.77
N LEU A 60 -30.34 12.87 -2.75
CA LEU A 60 -30.51 11.71 -3.63
C LEU A 60 -30.53 12.20 -5.09
N ASN A 61 -29.56 11.72 -5.86
CA ASN A 61 -29.39 12.03 -7.28
C ASN A 61 -30.02 10.95 -8.16
N SER A 62 -29.82 9.67 -7.82
CA SER A 62 -30.38 8.55 -8.58
C SER A 62 -30.64 7.32 -7.72
N ALA A 63 -31.55 6.46 -8.18
CA ALA A 63 -31.84 5.17 -7.59
C ALA A 63 -32.10 4.14 -8.71
N LYS A 64 -31.54 2.94 -8.58
CA LYS A 64 -31.70 1.88 -9.58
C LYS A 64 -31.59 0.49 -8.96
N PHE A 65 -32.30 -0.47 -9.55
CA PHE A 65 -32.06 -1.89 -9.32
C PHE A 65 -30.80 -2.32 -10.05
N VAL A 66 -29.96 -3.11 -9.39
CA VAL A 66 -28.71 -3.64 -9.93
C VAL A 66 -28.57 -5.14 -9.68
N TYR A 67 -27.77 -5.81 -10.50
CA TYR A 67 -27.40 -7.21 -10.25
C TYR A 67 -26.49 -7.33 -9.02
N PRO A 68 -26.69 -8.34 -8.16
CA PRO A 68 -25.79 -8.63 -7.05
C PRO A 68 -24.33 -8.74 -7.49
N GLN A 69 -23.41 -8.34 -6.61
CA GLN A 69 -21.94 -8.38 -6.72
C GLN A 69 -21.34 -7.48 -7.81
N THR A 70 -22.01 -7.38 -8.94
CA THR A 70 -21.48 -6.77 -10.16
C THR A 70 -21.99 -5.36 -10.39
N LEU A 71 -23.08 -5.01 -9.70
CA LEU A 71 -23.68 -3.68 -9.65
C LEU A 71 -24.03 -3.12 -11.04
N THR A 72 -24.21 -3.99 -12.02
CA THR A 72 -24.72 -3.61 -13.34
C THR A 72 -26.18 -3.26 -13.22
N GLU A 73 -26.59 -2.15 -13.83
CA GLU A 73 -27.97 -1.70 -13.85
C GLU A 73 -28.90 -2.78 -14.42
N TYR A 74 -30.01 -3.00 -13.70
CA TYR A 74 -31.12 -3.85 -14.10
C TYR A 74 -32.32 -3.00 -14.52
N ALA A 75 -32.70 -2.00 -13.72
CA ALA A 75 -33.80 -1.09 -14.01
C ALA A 75 -33.69 0.21 -13.20
N ASN A 76 -34.07 1.34 -13.77
CA ASN A 76 -34.13 2.62 -13.05
C ASN A 76 -35.35 2.70 -12.11
N ILE A 77 -35.18 3.37 -10.97
CA ILE A 77 -36.26 3.71 -10.05
C ILE A 77 -36.61 5.17 -10.27
N ASN A 78 -37.84 5.45 -10.70
CA ASN A 78 -38.30 6.83 -10.87
C ASN A 78 -38.43 7.50 -9.51
N ILE A 79 -37.59 8.50 -9.26
CA ILE A 79 -37.59 9.29 -8.03
C ILE A 79 -38.33 10.64 -8.18
N GLN A 80 -38.75 11.03 -9.39
CA GLN A 80 -39.32 12.36 -9.67
C GLN A 80 -40.63 12.68 -8.90
N HIS A 81 -41.29 11.67 -8.32
CA HIS A 81 -42.53 11.84 -7.55
C HIS A 81 -42.29 12.14 -6.05
N LEU A 82 -41.04 12.24 -5.59
CA LEU A 82 -40.72 12.60 -4.20
C LEU A 82 -40.65 14.12 -4.03
N ASN A 83 -41.14 14.63 -2.89
CA ASN A 83 -41.16 16.08 -2.59
C ASN A 83 -39.87 16.57 -1.92
N ASP A 84 -39.15 15.70 -1.22
CA ASP A 84 -37.83 15.98 -0.63
C ASP A 84 -36.89 14.81 -0.96
N PHE A 85 -35.68 15.15 -1.39
CA PHE A 85 -34.63 14.24 -1.79
C PHE A 85 -33.44 14.28 -0.85
N SER A 86 -33.51 15.06 0.22
CA SER A 86 -32.36 15.35 1.04
C SER A 86 -32.48 14.83 2.46
N PHE A 87 -31.34 14.53 3.05
CA PHE A 87 -31.24 14.27 4.48
C PHE A 87 -29.97 14.88 5.04
N ARG A 88 -30.03 15.22 6.31
CA ARG A 88 -28.89 15.57 7.17
C ARG A 88 -29.17 14.91 8.51
N TYR A 89 -28.12 14.41 9.16
CA TYR A 89 -28.23 13.85 10.49
C TYR A 89 -27.06 14.34 11.35
N HIS A 90 -27.24 14.24 12.66
CA HIS A 90 -26.24 14.57 13.64
C HIS A 90 -26.27 13.46 14.71
N PHE A 91 -25.10 13.04 15.18
CA PHE A 91 -24.97 12.14 16.33
C PHE A 91 -24.31 12.93 17.44
N ASP A 92 -24.95 12.92 18.61
CA ASP A 92 -24.37 13.51 19.81
C ASP A 92 -23.32 12.54 20.38
N TYR A 93 -22.08 13.02 20.47
CA TYR A 93 -20.97 12.29 21.08
C TYR A 93 -20.45 12.97 22.35
N GLU A 94 -21.15 13.98 22.89
CA GLU A 94 -20.66 14.90 23.92
C GLU A 94 -20.13 14.19 25.17
N ASP A 95 -20.71 13.05 25.55
CA ASP A 95 -20.31 12.25 26.71
C ASP A 95 -18.91 11.58 26.57
N ASN A 96 -18.30 11.58 25.37
CA ASN A 96 -16.94 11.07 25.19
C ASN A 96 -15.90 12.17 25.45
N LEU A 97 -15.31 12.15 26.65
CA LEU A 97 -14.23 13.06 27.03
C LEU A 97 -12.94 12.75 26.25
N ILE A 98 -12.31 13.79 25.71
CA ILE A 98 -11.06 13.74 24.92
C ILE A 98 -9.80 13.90 25.79
N ASN A 99 -9.96 14.16 27.10
CA ASN A 99 -8.85 14.47 27.99
C ASN A 99 -8.07 13.21 28.40
N GLN A 100 -7.27 12.71 27.46
CA GLN A 100 -6.37 11.59 27.71
C GLN A 100 -5.01 12.10 28.16
N HIS A 101 -4.50 11.50 29.25
CA HIS A 101 -3.21 11.84 29.83
C HIS A 101 -2.33 10.58 29.81
N ILE A 102 -1.06 10.75 29.50
CA ILE A 102 -0.07 9.68 29.66
C ILE A 102 0.17 9.41 31.15
N LYS A 103 0.05 10.46 31.98
CA LYS A 103 0.15 10.38 33.44
C LYS A 103 -0.58 11.54 34.11
N ASN A 104 -1.21 11.27 35.26
CA ASN A 104 -1.92 12.28 36.04
C ASN A 104 -1.08 12.71 37.25
N ASP A 105 -0.19 13.68 37.05
CA ASP A 105 0.57 14.31 38.13
C ASP A 105 -0.18 15.58 38.59
N GLN A 106 -1.02 15.47 39.63
CA GLN A 106 -1.87 16.57 40.12
C GLN A 106 -1.13 17.67 40.92
N ASN A 107 0.21 17.63 40.96
CA ASN A 107 0.98 18.53 41.80
C ASN A 107 1.37 19.79 41.03
N ASN A 108 1.00 20.96 41.57
CA ASN A 108 1.62 22.22 41.17
C ASN A 108 2.99 22.33 41.86
N THR A 109 4.02 22.62 41.08
CA THR A 109 5.36 22.90 41.60
C THR A 109 5.54 24.38 41.87
N ASN A 110 6.16 24.72 43.00
CA ASN A 110 6.58 26.10 43.31
C ASN A 110 7.90 26.41 42.58
N SER A 111 7.86 26.57 41.26
CA SER A 111 9.00 27.10 40.51
C SER A 111 9.08 28.62 40.66
N THR A 112 10.30 29.14 40.77
CA THR A 112 10.57 30.59 40.85
C THR A 112 10.77 31.24 39.46
N ASN A 113 10.58 30.48 38.38
CA ASN A 113 10.78 30.96 37.03
C ASN A 113 9.66 31.93 36.60
N THR A 114 10.03 33.18 36.35
CA THR A 114 9.10 34.26 35.99
C THR A 114 8.57 34.16 34.56
N ASN A 115 9.19 33.34 33.70
CA ASN A 115 8.84 33.19 32.29
C ASN A 115 7.87 32.02 32.03
N LEU A 116 7.34 31.39 33.08
CA LEU A 116 6.42 30.27 32.94
C LEU A 116 5.08 30.69 32.33
N LEU A 117 4.62 29.94 31.34
CA LEU A 117 3.26 29.97 30.81
C LEU A 117 2.26 29.38 31.81
N SER A 118 2.67 28.33 32.53
CA SER A 118 1.87 27.65 33.54
C SER A 118 2.76 26.90 34.53
N ASN A 119 2.26 26.74 35.76
CA ASN A 119 2.88 25.91 36.82
C ASN A 119 2.34 24.47 36.84
N SER A 120 1.37 24.15 35.98
CA SER A 120 0.79 22.81 35.90
C SER A 120 1.79 21.80 35.33
N LEU A 121 1.84 20.62 35.95
CA LEU A 121 2.60 19.45 35.47
C LEU A 121 1.74 18.44 34.69
N ASN A 122 0.49 18.79 34.38
CA ASN A 122 -0.47 17.90 33.74
C ASN A 122 -1.15 18.53 32.52
N LEU A 123 -0.41 19.36 31.78
CA LEU A 123 -0.92 20.03 30.58
C LEU A 123 -1.24 19.04 29.47
N THR A 124 -2.26 19.34 28.67
CA THR A 124 -2.56 18.67 27.41
C THR A 124 -2.08 19.50 26.22
N LYS A 125 -2.06 18.90 25.02
CA LYS A 125 -1.80 19.64 23.75
C LYS A 125 -2.70 20.88 23.62
N ASN A 126 -4.00 20.74 23.92
CA ASN A 126 -4.97 21.82 23.79
C ASN A 126 -4.73 22.92 24.83
N ASP A 127 -4.30 22.57 26.05
CA ASP A 127 -3.89 23.56 27.04
C ASP A 127 -2.70 24.38 26.55
N LEU A 128 -1.70 23.74 25.93
CA LEU A 128 -0.56 24.46 25.34
C LEU A 128 -1.00 25.40 24.21
N ILE A 129 -1.90 24.97 23.33
CA ILE A 129 -2.46 25.83 22.27
C ILE A 129 -3.17 27.05 22.86
N ASN A 130 -4.00 26.85 23.88
CA ASN A 130 -4.73 27.93 24.54
C ASN A 130 -3.76 28.90 25.23
N LEU A 131 -2.80 28.38 26.00
CA LEU A 131 -1.80 29.17 26.72
C LEU A 131 -0.94 30.02 25.77
N THR A 132 -0.47 29.45 24.65
CA THR A 132 0.36 30.20 23.69
C THR A 132 -0.47 31.20 22.89
N THR A 133 -1.73 30.88 22.57
CA THR A 133 -2.65 31.81 21.91
C THR A 133 -2.95 33.01 22.81
N ASP A 134 -3.26 32.75 24.09
CA ASP A 134 -3.51 33.79 25.09
C ASP A 134 -2.26 34.65 25.34
N ALA A 135 -1.08 34.03 25.43
CA ALA A 135 0.18 34.76 25.58
C ALA A 135 0.45 35.68 24.38
N ALA A 136 0.24 35.18 23.16
CA ALA A 136 0.40 35.96 21.93
C ALA A 136 -0.60 37.12 21.84
N GLN A 137 -1.89 36.89 22.14
CA GLN A 137 -2.92 37.94 22.11
C GLN A 137 -2.68 39.03 23.17
N ASN A 138 -2.19 38.65 24.34
CA ASN A 138 -1.94 39.58 25.45
C ASN A 138 -0.52 40.17 25.46
N SER A 139 0.26 39.99 24.38
CA SER A 139 1.65 40.45 24.27
C SER A 139 2.55 40.03 25.45
N LYS A 140 2.30 38.85 26.04
CA LYS A 140 3.16 38.27 27.08
C LYS A 140 4.37 37.61 26.44
N SER A 141 5.53 37.75 27.07
CA SER A 141 6.79 37.13 26.64
C SER A 141 7.04 35.74 27.25
N ASN A 142 6.12 35.24 28.08
CA ASN A 142 6.23 33.93 28.71
C ASN A 142 6.14 32.84 27.63
N ASP A 143 7.10 31.93 27.62
CA ASP A 143 7.22 30.87 26.60
C ASP A 143 7.61 29.52 27.23
N THR A 144 7.72 29.44 28.56
CA THR A 144 8.35 28.31 29.24
C THR A 144 7.32 27.44 29.96
N ILE A 145 7.48 26.12 29.93
CA ILE A 145 6.74 25.16 30.75
C ILE A 145 7.69 24.28 31.57
N LEU A 146 7.19 23.74 32.68
CA LEU A 146 7.95 22.82 33.52
C LEU A 146 7.92 21.40 32.95
N TYR A 147 9.02 20.68 33.12
CA TYR A 147 9.11 19.27 32.75
C TYR A 147 8.30 18.39 33.69
N SER A 148 7.42 17.61 33.08
CA SER A 148 6.85 16.38 33.60
C SER A 148 6.67 15.43 32.42
N GLU A 149 6.40 14.16 32.67
CA GLU A 149 6.16 13.19 31.58
C GLU A 149 4.94 13.59 30.76
N GLN A 150 3.90 14.10 31.42
CA GLN A 150 2.70 14.60 30.78
C GLN A 150 2.94 15.89 29.99
N ASN A 151 3.66 16.87 30.54
CA ASN A 151 3.99 18.10 29.83
C ASN A 151 4.93 17.84 28.65
N PHE A 152 5.86 16.89 28.78
CA PHE A 152 6.73 16.45 27.69
C PHE A 152 5.92 15.82 26.56
N TYR A 153 4.99 14.92 26.90
CA TYR A 153 4.04 14.37 25.94
C TYR A 153 3.20 15.46 25.26
N ALA A 154 2.61 16.39 26.02
CA ALA A 154 1.83 17.49 25.47
C ALA A 154 2.64 18.37 24.52
N LEU A 155 3.89 18.68 24.89
CA LEU A 155 4.82 19.46 24.05
C LEU A 155 5.14 18.71 22.75
N SER A 156 5.36 17.40 22.82
CA SER A 156 5.56 16.55 21.64
C SER A 156 4.39 16.69 20.67
N ARG A 157 3.16 16.58 21.18
CA ARG A 157 1.94 16.68 20.37
C ARG A 157 1.72 18.09 19.84
N TYR A 158 2.05 19.11 20.63
CA TYR A 158 2.02 20.50 20.19
C TYR A 158 2.96 20.75 19.02
N PHE A 159 4.21 20.28 19.06
CA PHE A 159 5.14 20.47 17.95
C PHE A 159 4.72 19.73 16.68
N THR A 160 4.18 18.51 16.80
CA THR A 160 3.61 17.80 15.64
C THR A 160 2.43 18.56 15.04
N PHE A 161 1.53 19.10 15.88
CA PHE A 161 0.41 19.93 15.44
C PHE A 161 0.87 21.20 14.72
N VAL A 162 1.83 21.94 15.29
CA VAL A 162 2.37 23.17 14.69
C VAL A 162 3.04 22.88 13.36
N HIS A 163 3.84 21.81 13.26
CA HIS A 163 4.52 21.47 12.00
C HIS A 163 3.54 21.19 10.85
N ASN A 164 2.43 20.52 11.13
CA ASN A 164 1.49 20.07 10.10
C ASN A 164 0.47 21.14 9.68
N ASN A 165 0.48 22.33 10.28
CA ASN A 165 -0.60 23.31 10.16
C ASN A 165 -0.11 24.62 9.51
N ALA A 166 -0.78 25.07 8.44
CA ALA A 166 -0.41 26.27 7.70
C ALA A 166 -0.50 27.58 8.53
N LEU A 167 -1.24 27.59 9.65
CA LEU A 167 -1.36 28.73 10.57
C LEU A 167 -0.31 28.73 11.68
N SER A 168 0.67 27.82 11.62
CA SER A 168 1.78 27.66 12.58
C SER A 168 2.57 28.93 12.89
N HIS A 169 2.68 29.84 11.92
CA HIS A 169 3.33 31.15 12.06
C HIS A 169 2.73 32.06 13.15
N LYS A 170 1.54 31.72 13.68
CA LYS A 170 0.88 32.45 14.78
C LYS A 170 1.18 31.88 16.16
N LEU A 171 1.84 30.73 16.25
CA LEU A 171 2.06 30.02 17.50
C LEU A 171 3.51 30.20 17.97
N GLN A 172 3.68 30.48 19.27
CA GLN A 172 4.99 30.70 19.88
C GLN A 172 5.76 29.38 20.08
N THR A 173 7.09 29.45 19.98
CA THR A 173 7.98 28.36 20.41
C THR A 173 7.89 28.20 21.91
N ILE A 174 7.71 26.97 22.40
CA ILE A 174 7.66 26.67 23.83
C ILE A 174 9.01 26.10 24.29
N ASN A 175 9.58 26.68 25.33
CA ASN A 175 10.75 26.17 26.03
C ASN A 175 10.33 25.25 27.19
N MET A 176 11.11 24.20 27.45
CA MET A 176 10.88 23.31 28.59
C MET A 176 12.08 23.35 29.54
N VAL A 177 11.81 23.43 30.83
CA VAL A 177 12.84 23.44 31.88
C VAL A 177 12.52 22.46 33.01
N ASP A 178 13.53 21.94 33.69
CA ASP A 178 13.31 21.22 34.95
C ASP A 178 13.06 22.19 36.12
N GLU A 179 12.77 21.63 37.31
CA GLU A 179 12.53 22.40 38.53
C GLU A 179 13.73 23.29 38.93
N GLN A 180 14.93 22.99 38.44
CA GLN A 180 16.15 23.76 38.67
C GLN A 180 16.43 24.77 37.54
N ASN A 181 15.47 25.00 36.64
CA ASN A 181 15.59 25.86 35.46
C ASN A 181 16.64 25.40 34.43
N ASN A 182 17.07 24.14 34.45
CA ASN A 182 17.89 23.62 33.36
C ASN A 182 17.02 23.34 32.15
N LYS A 183 17.51 23.73 30.98
CA LYS A 183 16.82 23.51 29.71
C LYS A 183 16.71 22.02 29.38
N ILE A 184 15.53 21.62 28.91
CA ILE A 184 15.24 20.29 28.41
C ILE A 184 14.85 20.41 26.93
N ASN A 185 15.62 19.77 26.07
CA ASN A 185 15.34 19.73 24.65
C ASN A 185 14.47 18.52 24.30
N TYR A 186 13.47 18.76 23.48
CA TYR A 186 12.67 17.72 22.87
C TYR A 186 13.48 17.01 21.78
N GLN A 187 13.47 15.67 21.78
CA GLN A 187 14.07 14.85 20.73
C GLN A 187 13.03 13.86 20.22
N ILE A 188 12.98 13.66 18.91
CA ILE A 188 12.16 12.64 18.26
C ILE A 188 12.96 12.00 17.13
N ILE A 189 12.79 10.68 16.99
CA ILE A 189 13.35 9.93 15.87
C ILE A 189 12.27 9.01 15.29
N GLN A 190 12.06 9.13 13.98
CA GLN A 190 11.15 8.30 13.22
C GLN A 190 11.87 7.79 11.98
N GLY A 191 11.86 6.48 11.78
CA GLY A 191 12.50 5.85 10.64
C GLY A 191 11.56 5.59 9.48
N ARG A 192 12.13 5.46 8.27
CA ARG A 192 11.43 4.89 7.11
C ARG A 192 11.39 3.37 7.28
N GLU A 193 10.32 2.89 7.89
CA GLU A 193 10.10 1.45 8.09
C GLU A 193 9.88 0.72 6.75
N ILE A 194 10.24 -0.56 6.72
CA ILE A 194 9.83 -1.45 5.62
C ILE A 194 8.29 -1.47 5.56
N LEU A 195 7.71 -1.26 4.37
CA LEU A 195 6.27 -1.12 4.12
C LEU A 195 5.48 -2.24 4.80
N ARG A 196 5.93 -3.48 4.67
CA ARG A 196 5.31 -4.64 5.33
C ARG A 196 5.11 -4.47 6.84
N ASN A 197 6.07 -3.86 7.54
CA ASN A 197 6.04 -3.64 9.00
C ASN A 197 5.10 -2.49 9.41
N THR A 198 4.53 -1.79 8.43
CA THR A 198 3.55 -0.72 8.66
C THR A 198 2.11 -1.18 8.44
N LEU A 199 1.89 -2.40 7.94
CA LEU A 199 0.56 -2.91 7.59
C LEU A 199 -0.11 -3.62 8.77
N TRP A 200 -1.40 -3.34 8.96
CA TRP A 200 -2.23 -3.99 9.98
C TRP A 200 -2.51 -5.45 9.63
N ASN A 201 -2.58 -6.31 10.63
CA ASN A 201 -3.18 -7.63 10.52
C ASN A 201 -4.66 -7.53 10.96
N ILE A 202 -5.59 -7.58 10.01
CA ILE A 202 -7.03 -7.52 10.28
C ILE A 202 -7.57 -8.95 10.30
N ASN A 203 -8.34 -9.29 11.35
CA ASN A 203 -8.90 -10.64 11.48
C ASN A 203 -10.03 -10.90 10.47
N GLN A 204 -10.41 -12.18 10.30
CA GLN A 204 -11.45 -12.58 9.34
C GLN A 204 -12.84 -11.98 9.63
N ASN A 205 -13.10 -11.59 10.88
CA ASN A 205 -14.36 -10.96 11.30
C ASN A 205 -14.34 -9.43 11.12
N TYR A 206 -13.21 -8.85 10.69
CA TYR A 206 -12.99 -7.41 10.53
C TYR A 206 -13.29 -6.58 11.78
N ASN A 207 -13.29 -7.17 12.98
CA ASN A 207 -13.60 -6.45 14.22
C ASN A 207 -12.35 -6.18 15.07
N LYS A 208 -11.20 -6.70 14.66
CA LYS A 208 -9.91 -6.52 15.33
C LYS A 208 -8.80 -6.32 14.30
N ALA A 209 -7.96 -5.32 14.54
CA ALA A 209 -6.73 -5.07 13.81
C ALA A 209 -5.54 -5.02 14.78
N GLU A 210 -4.43 -5.63 14.40
CA GLU A 210 -3.20 -5.65 15.20
C GLU A 210 -2.00 -5.19 14.37
N ILE A 211 -1.07 -4.46 14.98
CA ILE A 211 0.24 -4.20 14.38
C ILE A 211 1.34 -4.41 15.42
N SER A 212 2.34 -5.24 15.07
CA SER A 212 3.54 -5.46 15.89
C SER A 212 4.60 -4.41 15.60
N LYS A 213 5.30 -3.95 16.63
CA LYS A 213 6.47 -3.07 16.53
C LYS A 213 7.62 -3.61 17.40
N ASN A 214 8.84 -3.38 16.94
CA ASN A 214 10.06 -3.85 17.61
C ASN A 214 11.07 -2.70 17.76
N LEU A 215 11.50 -2.46 19.00
CA LEU A 215 12.48 -1.46 19.41
C LEU A 215 13.90 -1.77 18.93
N ASP A 216 14.22 -2.99 18.51
CA ASP A 216 15.49 -3.30 17.82
C ASP A 216 15.67 -2.51 16.52
N SER A 217 14.59 -1.86 16.03
CA SER A 217 14.67 -0.88 14.95
C SER A 217 15.44 0.39 15.34
N TYR A 218 15.68 0.61 16.63
CA TYR A 218 16.48 1.69 17.17
C TYR A 218 17.72 1.11 17.85
N LYS A 219 18.88 1.76 17.71
CA LYS A 219 20.09 1.42 18.47
C LYS A 219 20.30 2.40 19.60
N ASN A 220 20.76 1.90 20.75
CA ASN A 220 21.03 2.67 21.97
C ASN A 220 19.78 3.32 22.60
N TRP A 221 18.59 2.79 22.31
CA TRP A 221 17.35 3.28 22.92
C TRP A 221 17.28 2.92 24.42
N GLU A 222 18.03 1.90 24.85
CA GLU A 222 18.12 1.49 26.24
C GLU A 222 18.63 2.63 27.15
N ASN A 223 19.41 3.56 26.61
CA ASN A 223 19.91 4.75 27.36
C ASN A 223 18.80 5.74 27.75
N ILE A 224 17.59 5.60 27.19
CA ILE A 224 16.46 6.48 27.43
C ILE A 224 15.22 5.75 27.92
N GLU A 225 15.34 4.47 28.29
CA GLU A 225 14.19 3.60 28.57
C GLU A 225 13.20 4.17 29.61
N ASP A 226 13.72 4.83 30.65
CA ASP A 226 12.90 5.39 31.74
C ASP A 226 12.21 6.71 31.37
N LYS A 227 12.60 7.35 30.27
CA LYS A 227 12.10 8.66 29.82
C LYS A 227 11.54 8.66 28.40
N MET A 228 11.45 7.50 27.77
CA MET A 228 11.01 7.32 26.40
C MET A 228 9.49 7.29 26.30
N VAL A 229 8.94 8.17 25.46
CA VAL A 229 7.57 8.06 24.94
C VAL A 229 7.64 7.32 23.61
N VAL A 230 6.89 6.22 23.51
CA VAL A 230 6.68 5.50 22.25
C VAL A 230 5.41 6.03 21.61
N ASN A 231 5.48 6.40 20.33
CA ASN A 231 4.35 6.90 19.54
C ASN A 231 4.12 6.01 18.33
N ILE A 232 2.88 5.65 18.06
CA ILE A 232 2.46 4.92 16.87
C ILE A 232 1.49 5.82 16.09
N ASN A 233 1.93 6.34 14.95
CA ASN A 233 1.20 7.29 14.12
C ASN A 233 0.54 6.57 12.96
N PHE A 234 -0.78 6.73 12.79
CA PHE A 234 -1.56 6.07 11.74
C PHE A 234 -2.85 6.85 11.45
N LYS A 235 -3.41 6.72 10.25
CA LYS A 235 -4.72 7.28 9.90
C LYS A 235 -5.82 6.27 10.17
N MET A 236 -6.92 6.76 10.74
CA MET A 236 -8.11 5.95 11.03
C MET A 236 -9.37 6.76 10.71
N ASP A 237 -9.93 6.59 9.50
CA ASP A 237 -11.10 7.39 9.08
C ASP A 237 -12.40 6.61 9.17
N LEU A 238 -13.41 7.22 9.80
CA LEU A 238 -14.78 6.71 9.81
C LEU A 238 -15.54 6.97 8.51
N PHE A 239 -15.11 7.97 7.74
CA PHE A 239 -15.89 8.51 6.64
C PHE A 239 -15.26 8.19 5.29
N LYS A 240 -16.08 8.22 4.23
CA LYS A 240 -15.63 7.92 2.87
C LYS A 240 -14.65 9.00 2.38
N ASN A 241 -13.58 8.57 1.71
CA ASN A 241 -12.54 9.42 1.18
C ASN A 241 -12.53 9.42 -0.34
N LEU A 242 -11.84 10.41 -0.91
CA LEU A 242 -11.52 10.41 -2.33
C LEU A 242 -10.59 9.23 -2.68
N LEU A 243 -10.92 8.44 -3.70
CA LEU A 243 -10.09 7.36 -4.23
C LEU A 243 -9.02 7.97 -5.13
N LYS A 244 -7.76 7.81 -4.74
CA LYS A 244 -6.57 8.14 -5.54
C LYS A 244 -5.83 6.84 -5.86
N ASP A 245 -5.08 6.78 -6.96
CA ASP A 245 -4.37 5.54 -7.36
C ASP A 245 -3.33 5.12 -6.32
N VAL A 246 -2.58 6.10 -5.81
CA VAL A 246 -1.57 5.95 -4.76
C VAL A 246 -1.86 6.98 -3.67
N LYS A 247 -1.55 6.62 -2.43
CA LYS A 247 -1.66 7.53 -1.29
C LYS A 247 -0.53 8.56 -1.37
N GLN A 248 -0.86 9.80 -1.72
CA GLN A 248 0.03 10.93 -1.41
C GLN A 248 -0.15 11.25 0.07
N LEU A 249 0.84 10.91 0.89
CA LEU A 249 0.85 11.27 2.31
C LEU A 249 1.38 12.70 2.46
N GLY A 250 0.70 13.68 1.87
CA GLY A 250 0.81 15.05 2.35
C GLY A 250 0.04 15.14 3.65
N PHE A 251 0.72 15.43 4.78
CA PHE A 251 0.04 15.54 6.08
C PHE A 251 -1.01 16.67 6.13
N SER A 252 -1.01 17.61 5.18
CA SER A 252 -1.75 18.88 5.29
C SER A 252 -3.03 19.05 4.46
N ILE A 253 -3.41 18.19 3.50
CA ILE A 253 -4.56 18.53 2.61
C ILE A 253 -5.66 17.44 2.52
N ASP A 254 -5.35 16.16 2.75
CA ASP A 254 -6.30 15.05 2.50
C ASP A 254 -6.65 14.20 3.75
N ASN A 255 -6.27 14.62 4.96
CA ASN A 255 -6.28 13.75 6.15
C ASN A 255 -7.31 14.18 7.20
N LYS A 256 -8.35 13.34 7.38
CA LYS A 256 -9.47 13.60 8.31
C LYS A 256 -9.20 13.13 9.74
N SER A 257 -8.36 12.11 9.93
CA SER A 257 -8.11 11.53 11.27
C SER A 257 -6.74 10.84 11.32
N VAL A 258 -5.66 11.64 11.39
CA VAL A 258 -4.33 11.12 11.76
C VAL A 258 -4.31 10.95 13.27
N LEU A 259 -4.19 9.72 13.74
CA LEU A 259 -4.13 9.35 15.15
C LEU A 259 -2.69 9.03 15.56
N THR A 260 -2.40 9.32 16.82
CA THR A 260 -1.19 8.85 17.49
C THR A 260 -1.57 8.11 18.76
N ALA A 261 -1.15 6.85 18.86
CA ALA A 261 -1.22 6.08 20.10
C ALA A 261 0.13 6.18 20.84
N SER A 262 0.11 6.73 22.04
CA SER A 262 1.31 7.03 22.84
C SER A 262 1.28 6.39 24.21
N PHE A 263 2.44 5.96 24.69
CA PHE A 263 2.64 5.45 26.05
C PHE A 263 4.10 5.61 26.49
N MET A 264 4.34 5.66 27.80
CA MET A 264 5.71 5.64 28.34
C MET A 264 6.24 4.21 28.31
N TYR A 265 7.46 4.02 27.79
CA TYR A 265 8.03 2.68 27.69
C TYR A 265 8.25 2.02 29.06
N LYS A 266 8.64 2.80 30.08
CA LYS A 266 8.78 2.28 31.45
C LYS A 266 7.50 1.60 31.97
N ASP A 267 6.32 2.08 31.57
CA ASP A 267 5.04 1.50 32.00
C ASP A 267 4.80 0.16 31.31
N LEU A 268 5.13 0.07 30.01
CA LEU A 268 5.14 -1.20 29.29
C LEU A 268 6.18 -2.18 29.87
N LYS A 269 7.36 -1.70 30.25
CA LYS A 269 8.41 -2.54 30.84
C LYS A 269 7.93 -3.21 32.13
N ASN A 270 7.10 -2.53 32.92
CA ASN A 270 6.63 -2.98 34.23
C ASN A 270 5.45 -3.97 34.20
N ILE A 271 4.77 -4.16 33.07
CA ILE A 271 3.71 -5.19 32.94
C ILE A 271 4.29 -6.54 32.49
N ASN A 272 3.56 -7.64 32.74
CA ASN A 272 4.03 -8.97 32.31
C ASN A 272 3.89 -9.14 30.79
N ASN A 273 4.59 -10.14 30.24
CA ASN A 273 4.39 -10.50 28.84
C ASN A 273 2.94 -10.95 28.61
N ASN A 274 2.36 -10.52 27.50
CA ASN A 274 0.96 -10.64 27.08
C ASN A 274 -0.04 -9.79 27.86
N ASP A 275 0.37 -9.05 28.89
CA ASP A 275 -0.49 -8.06 29.55
C ASP A 275 -0.66 -6.81 28.67
N PHE A 276 -1.66 -6.01 29.02
CA PHE A 276 -2.07 -4.83 28.26
C PHE A 276 -1.88 -3.55 29.07
N LEU A 277 -1.53 -2.47 28.37
CA LEU A 277 -1.69 -1.09 28.83
C LEU A 277 -2.64 -0.34 27.88
N THR A 278 -3.28 0.70 28.40
CA THR A 278 -4.12 1.59 27.58
C THR A 278 -3.26 2.75 27.09
N PRO A 279 -3.04 2.91 25.77
CA PRO A 279 -2.32 4.07 25.24
C PRO A 279 -3.19 5.33 25.33
N THR A 280 -2.53 6.47 25.40
CA THR A 280 -3.16 7.77 25.11
C THR A 280 -3.33 7.90 23.59
N ILE A 281 -4.54 8.19 23.13
CA ILE A 281 -4.86 8.45 21.74
C ILE A 281 -5.08 9.95 21.54
N ASP A 282 -4.40 10.52 20.57
CA ASP A 282 -4.53 11.91 20.17
C ASP A 282 -4.58 12.01 18.64
N PHE A 283 -4.90 13.19 18.09
CA PHE A 283 -5.02 13.43 16.66
C PHE A 283 -4.36 14.76 16.22
N ASP A 284 -3.85 14.81 14.99
CA ASP A 284 -3.24 16.01 14.39
C ASP A 284 -4.17 16.60 13.32
N THR A 285 -4.59 17.87 13.47
CA THR A 285 -5.51 18.55 12.53
C THR A 285 -5.20 20.02 12.29
N GLU A 286 -5.74 20.57 11.20
CA GLU A 286 -5.78 22.01 11.00
C GLU A 286 -6.70 22.73 12.00
N PHE A 287 -6.41 24.01 12.29
CA PHE A 287 -7.13 24.80 13.29
C PHE A 287 -8.57 25.10 12.89
N THR A 288 -8.78 25.35 11.59
CA THR A 288 -10.09 25.60 10.97
C THR A 288 -11.03 24.41 11.05
N GLU A 289 -10.50 23.19 11.17
CA GLU A 289 -11.28 21.95 11.24
C GLU A 289 -11.32 21.34 12.65
N HIS A 290 -10.72 22.00 13.64
CA HIS A 290 -10.53 21.46 14.98
C HIS A 290 -11.82 20.92 15.63
N TYR A 291 -12.93 21.66 15.53
CA TYR A 291 -14.22 21.22 16.10
C TYR A 291 -14.81 19.99 15.41
N GLN A 292 -14.75 19.92 14.07
CA GLN A 292 -15.24 18.76 13.33
C GLN A 292 -14.41 17.52 13.65
N ASN A 293 -13.09 17.67 13.73
CA ASN A 293 -12.21 16.56 14.03
C ASN A 293 -12.24 16.11 15.49
N ILE A 294 -12.53 17.01 16.43
CA ILE A 294 -12.92 16.65 17.80
C ILE A 294 -14.09 15.67 17.78
N ASN A 295 -15.16 15.98 17.05
CA ASN A 295 -16.34 15.10 16.95
C ASN A 295 -16.00 13.78 16.26
N ASN A 296 -15.16 13.81 15.22
CA ASN A 296 -14.64 12.60 14.57
C ASN A 296 -13.87 11.73 15.57
N PHE A 297 -13.04 12.34 16.42
CA PHE A 297 -12.29 11.64 17.45
C PHE A 297 -13.18 11.06 18.54
N LYS A 298 -14.17 11.81 19.04
CA LYS A 298 -15.20 11.28 19.95
C LYS A 298 -15.91 10.07 19.33
N ALA A 299 -16.28 10.15 18.06
CA ALA A 299 -16.90 9.04 17.34
C ALA A 299 -15.95 7.83 17.23
N LEU A 300 -14.65 8.03 16.98
CA LEU A 300 -13.66 6.95 16.95
C LEU A 300 -13.57 6.27 18.32
N LEU A 301 -13.39 7.05 19.39
CA LEU A 301 -13.32 6.53 20.77
C LEU A 301 -14.62 5.85 21.20
N PHE A 302 -15.77 6.29 20.72
CA PHE A 302 -17.05 5.64 21.00
C PHE A 302 -17.15 4.25 20.38
N ASN A 303 -16.62 4.06 19.16
CA ASN A 303 -16.79 2.81 18.41
C ASN A 303 -15.63 1.82 18.57
N TYR A 304 -14.45 2.29 18.93
CA TYR A 304 -13.22 1.49 18.95
C TYR A 304 -12.47 1.65 20.28
N SER A 305 -11.77 0.60 20.66
CA SER A 305 -10.86 0.57 21.80
C SER A 305 -9.44 0.31 21.33
N PHE A 306 -8.47 0.86 22.06
CA PHE A 306 -7.05 0.79 21.75
C PHE A 306 -6.31 0.19 22.93
N LYS A 307 -5.42 -0.77 22.67
CA LYS A 307 -4.62 -1.45 23.70
C LYS A 307 -3.21 -1.67 23.17
N ILE A 308 -2.22 -1.55 24.03
CA ILE A 308 -0.85 -2.00 23.74
C ILE A 308 -0.61 -3.29 24.51
N GLN A 309 -0.29 -4.37 23.80
CA GLN A 309 0.08 -5.65 24.39
C GLN A 309 1.59 -5.81 24.40
N LYS A 310 2.18 -6.12 25.57
CA LYS A 310 3.60 -6.47 25.65
C LYS A 310 3.81 -7.88 25.09
N ILE A 311 4.71 -8.07 24.14
CA ILE A 311 5.10 -9.42 23.68
C ILE A 311 6.37 -9.85 24.40
N ASN A 312 7.36 -8.97 24.43
CA ASN A 312 8.58 -9.09 25.23
C ASN A 312 9.11 -7.68 25.55
N ASN A 313 10.32 -7.55 26.08
CA ASN A 313 10.88 -6.23 26.44
C ASN A 313 11.07 -5.32 25.22
N LYS A 314 11.32 -5.86 24.03
CA LYS A 314 11.59 -5.07 22.83
C LYS A 314 10.42 -5.00 21.86
N GLU A 315 9.46 -5.92 21.98
CA GLU A 315 8.35 -6.07 21.06
C GLU A 315 6.99 -5.88 21.75
N PHE A 316 6.11 -5.15 21.08
CA PHE A 316 4.74 -4.92 21.52
C PHE A 316 3.78 -4.86 20.32
N LYS A 317 2.48 -4.97 20.60
CA LYS A 317 1.41 -4.83 19.60
C LYS A 317 0.46 -3.71 19.96
N LEU A 318 0.14 -2.86 18.99
CA LEU A 318 -1.07 -2.04 19.08
C LEU A 318 -2.26 -2.83 18.54
N ILE A 319 -3.31 -2.89 19.34
CA ILE A 319 -4.55 -3.58 19.04
C ILE A 319 -5.69 -2.56 18.99
N VAL A 320 -6.40 -2.53 17.86
CA VAL A 320 -7.65 -1.77 17.68
C VAL A 320 -8.80 -2.77 17.62
N GLU A 321 -9.76 -2.63 18.51
CA GLU A 321 -10.92 -3.53 18.62
C GLU A 321 -12.22 -2.74 18.55
N ALA A 322 -13.14 -3.17 17.69
CA ALA A 322 -14.50 -2.65 17.66
C ALA A 322 -15.21 -2.96 18.98
N LYS A 323 -15.83 -1.95 19.60
CA LYS A 323 -16.60 -2.10 20.85
C LYS A 323 -17.98 -2.73 20.61
N ASN A 324 -18.51 -2.61 19.40
CA ASN A 324 -19.84 -3.05 19.02
C ASN A 324 -19.78 -4.04 17.85
N ASN A 325 -20.69 -5.01 17.83
CA ASN A 325 -20.79 -6.04 16.78
C ASN A 325 -21.14 -5.50 15.38
N ASN A 326 -21.44 -4.20 15.26
CA ASN A 326 -21.83 -3.53 14.02
C ASN A 326 -20.74 -2.57 13.49
N ALA A 327 -19.55 -2.57 14.10
CA ALA A 327 -18.42 -1.77 13.67
C ALA A 327 -17.28 -2.67 13.16
N PHE A 328 -16.64 -2.26 12.07
CA PHE A 328 -15.61 -3.03 11.39
C PHE A 328 -14.37 -2.17 11.10
N LEU A 329 -13.27 -2.84 10.79
CA LEU A 329 -11.95 -2.29 10.48
C LEU A 329 -11.54 -2.81 9.10
N ILE A 330 -11.13 -1.89 8.23
CA ILE A 330 -10.75 -2.17 6.85
C ILE A 330 -9.51 -1.35 6.52
N ASP A 331 -8.70 -1.78 5.57
CA ASP A 331 -7.50 -1.05 5.13
C ASP A 331 -7.48 -0.81 3.60
N ASP A 332 -8.45 -1.35 2.87
CA ASP A 332 -8.71 -1.05 1.46
C ASP A 332 -9.73 0.09 1.32
N LEU A 333 -9.32 1.15 0.63
CA LEU A 333 -10.11 2.37 0.48
C LEU A 333 -11.39 2.17 -0.35
N SER A 334 -11.34 1.34 -1.39
CA SER A 334 -12.52 1.05 -2.22
C SER A 334 -13.55 0.22 -1.44
N LEU A 335 -13.09 -0.74 -0.63
CA LEU A 335 -13.97 -1.52 0.24
C LEU A 335 -14.64 -0.64 1.29
N HIS A 336 -13.88 0.28 1.91
CA HIS A 336 -14.42 1.28 2.83
C HIS A 336 -15.46 2.20 2.15
N TYR A 337 -15.24 2.62 0.90
CA TYR A 337 -16.19 3.45 0.15
C TYR A 337 -17.56 2.77 -0.02
N PHE A 338 -17.58 1.45 -0.25
CA PHE A 338 -18.82 0.72 -0.49
C PHE A 338 -19.40 0.02 0.75
N ALA A 339 -18.81 0.22 1.92
CA ALA A 339 -19.33 -0.34 3.16
C ALA A 339 -20.75 0.18 3.48
N ASN A 340 -21.62 -0.73 3.90
CA ASN A 340 -23.00 -0.40 4.30
C ASN A 340 -23.18 -0.36 5.82
N LYS A 341 -22.32 -1.05 6.58
CA LYS A 341 -22.22 -0.89 8.03
C LYS A 341 -21.08 0.04 8.40
N LYS A 342 -20.93 0.28 9.71
CA LYS A 342 -19.93 1.21 10.24
C LYS A 342 -18.55 0.61 10.06
N THR A 343 -17.68 1.31 9.36
CA THR A 343 -16.29 0.90 9.12
C THR A 343 -15.34 2.02 9.51
N ALA A 344 -14.13 1.65 9.91
CA ALA A 344 -13.01 2.57 9.98
C ALA A 344 -11.90 2.08 9.06
N LEU A 345 -11.42 2.98 8.21
CA LEU A 345 -10.28 2.75 7.33
C LEU A 345 -8.98 2.98 8.09
N LEU A 346 -8.14 1.96 8.19
CA LEU A 346 -6.79 2.03 8.73
C LEU A 346 -5.76 2.23 7.62
N SER A 347 -4.87 3.21 7.78
CA SER A 347 -3.67 3.35 6.94
C SER A 347 -2.48 2.60 7.50
N GLU A 348 -1.33 2.76 6.87
CA GLU A 348 -0.03 2.39 7.39
C GLU A 348 0.19 3.02 8.77
N ALA A 349 0.85 2.29 9.68
CA ALA A 349 1.16 2.73 11.03
C ALA A 349 2.67 2.76 11.27
N TYR A 350 3.18 3.89 11.74
CA TYR A 350 4.61 4.17 11.88
C TYR A 350 5.00 4.39 13.34
N MET A 351 6.09 3.78 13.78
CA MET A 351 6.64 3.97 15.12
C MET A 351 7.62 5.16 15.14
N SER A 352 7.50 6.01 16.15
CA SER A 352 8.53 6.98 16.54
C SER A 352 8.78 6.89 18.04
N ILE A 353 9.99 7.27 18.45
CA ILE A 353 10.33 7.41 19.88
C ILE A 353 10.75 8.86 20.14
N SER A 354 10.25 9.41 21.24
CA SER A 354 10.58 10.76 21.69
C SER A 354 11.05 10.74 23.14
N TYR A 355 12.01 11.61 23.47
CA TYR A 355 12.64 11.65 24.78
C TYR A 355 13.20 13.03 25.13
N PRO A 356 13.28 13.38 26.42
CA PRO A 356 13.92 14.61 26.87
C PRO A 356 15.44 14.46 26.92
N LYS A 357 16.16 15.47 26.44
CA LYS A 357 17.62 15.55 26.45
C LYS A 357 18.09 16.84 27.12
N LYS A 358 18.90 16.72 28.18
CA LYS A 358 19.55 17.87 28.82
C LYS A 358 20.77 18.33 27.99
N ASP A 359 21.11 19.62 28.02
CA ASP A 359 22.18 20.20 27.17
C ASP A 359 23.54 19.48 27.29
N ASN A 360 23.88 18.96 28.47
CA ASN A 360 25.15 18.27 28.74
C ASN A 360 25.07 16.73 28.57
N GLU A 361 23.95 16.20 28.10
CA GLU A 361 23.72 14.76 27.97
C GLU A 361 24.05 14.27 26.55
N SER A 362 24.99 13.33 26.42
CA SER A 362 25.34 12.74 25.12
C SER A 362 24.51 11.48 24.85
N ILE A 363 23.37 11.65 24.17
CA ILE A 363 22.53 10.54 23.69
C ILE A 363 22.58 10.53 22.16
N ASN A 364 22.94 9.37 21.58
CA ASN A 364 22.94 9.13 20.14
C ASN A 364 22.13 7.86 19.81
N ILE A 365 20.89 8.08 19.37
CA ILE A 365 19.99 7.02 18.92
C ILE A 365 20.00 7.02 17.39
N SER A 366 20.09 5.83 16.80
CA SER A 366 20.01 5.65 15.35
C SER A 366 18.90 4.67 15.00
N PHE A 367 18.40 4.76 13.77
CA PHE A 367 17.35 3.88 13.27
C PHE A 367 17.89 2.91 12.22
N ASN A 368 17.37 1.68 12.23
CA ASN A 368 17.54 0.70 11.17
C ASN A 368 16.34 -0.25 11.17
N SER A 369 15.46 -0.17 10.17
CA SER A 369 14.27 -1.03 10.09
C SER A 369 14.63 -2.51 10.17
N VAL A 370 13.96 -3.24 11.07
CA VAL A 370 14.12 -4.69 11.21
C VAL A 370 13.44 -5.41 10.05
N PRO A 371 14.11 -6.37 9.36
CA PRO A 371 13.46 -7.20 8.35
C PRO A 371 12.28 -7.99 8.92
N PHE A 372 11.20 -8.20 8.15
CA PHE A 372 10.01 -8.93 8.62
C PHE A 372 10.30 -10.39 9.02
N LYS A 373 11.39 -10.98 8.52
CA LYS A 373 11.90 -12.30 8.94
C LYS A 373 13.41 -12.21 9.13
N ASP A 374 13.90 -12.84 10.20
CA ASP A 374 15.33 -13.03 10.44
C ASP A 374 15.97 -13.62 9.18
N ASN A 375 17.02 -12.94 8.68
CA ASN A 375 17.78 -13.26 7.46
C ASN A 375 17.20 -12.83 6.10
N THR A 376 16.05 -12.14 6.03
CA THR A 376 15.63 -11.54 4.74
C THR A 376 16.57 -10.38 4.39
N PRO A 377 17.30 -10.43 3.26
CA PRO A 377 18.09 -9.30 2.80
C PRO A 377 17.21 -8.07 2.73
N SER A 378 17.69 -7.00 3.32
CA SER A 378 17.05 -5.69 3.30
C SER A 378 18.08 -4.64 2.93
N TYR A 379 17.64 -3.54 2.32
CA TYR A 379 18.56 -2.54 1.78
C TYR A 379 18.12 -1.13 2.15
N ALA A 380 19.11 -0.28 2.49
CA ALA A 380 18.91 1.13 2.83
C ALA A 380 17.79 1.36 3.88
N THR A 381 17.79 0.54 4.93
CA THR A 381 16.81 0.50 6.02
C THR A 381 17.08 1.51 7.14
N ASN A 382 18.17 2.27 7.06
CA ASN A 382 18.61 3.25 8.07
C ASN A 382 18.15 4.69 7.78
N LYS A 383 17.18 4.87 6.88
CA LYS A 383 16.68 6.20 6.51
C LYS A 383 15.68 6.71 7.54
N LEU A 384 15.72 8.02 7.77
CA LEU A 384 14.84 8.71 8.70
C LEU A 384 13.73 9.46 7.97
N ILE A 385 12.60 9.56 8.65
CA ILE A 385 11.49 10.47 8.36
C ILE A 385 11.69 11.75 9.18
N LEU A 386 11.93 11.60 10.49
CA LEU A 386 12.22 12.68 11.44
C LEU A 386 13.60 12.45 12.07
N ASP A 387 14.47 13.46 12.00
CA ASP A 387 15.87 13.40 12.49
C ASP A 387 16.09 14.32 13.71
N PRO A 388 16.53 13.78 14.86
CA PRO A 388 16.78 14.56 16.08
C PRO A 388 17.91 15.60 15.92
N LYS A 389 18.79 15.47 14.92
CA LYS A 389 19.84 16.48 14.64
C LYS A 389 19.30 17.77 14.03
N ARG A 390 18.09 17.74 13.49
CA ARG A 390 17.43 18.91 12.92
C ARG A 390 16.54 19.60 13.95
N THR A 391 16.08 18.92 14.99
CA THR A 391 15.25 19.51 16.06
C THR A 391 16.05 20.44 16.99
N ASN A 392 16.50 21.59 16.48
CA ASN A 392 17.14 22.66 17.26
C ASN A 392 16.09 23.71 17.65
N ASN A 393 15.10 23.35 18.48
CA ASN A 393 14.06 24.24 19.04
C ASN A 393 13.29 25.18 18.08
N ASN A 394 13.60 25.19 16.78
CA ASN A 394 12.91 25.97 15.77
C ASN A 394 11.86 25.08 15.11
N LEU A 395 10.63 25.59 15.07
CA LEU A 395 9.44 24.94 14.53
C LEU A 395 9.59 24.50 13.06
N GLU A 396 10.54 25.10 12.33
CA GLU A 396 10.78 24.87 10.90
C GLU A 396 11.54 23.57 10.57
N ASP A 397 12.17 22.91 11.55
CA ASP A 397 13.11 21.81 11.27
C ASP A 397 12.55 20.39 11.48
N LEU A 398 11.25 20.25 11.79
CA LEU A 398 10.54 18.97 11.66
C LEU A 398 10.27 18.61 10.18
N ASN A 399 11.05 19.11 9.23
CA ASN A 399 10.92 18.74 7.83
C ASN A 399 11.08 17.24 7.69
N TYR A 400 9.96 16.58 7.37
CA TYR A 400 9.93 15.27 6.77
C TYR A 400 11.01 15.25 5.70
N ASP A 401 12.06 14.44 5.90
CA ASP A 401 13.14 14.46 4.94
C ASP A 401 12.62 13.87 3.64
N THR A 402 12.25 14.74 2.70
CA THR A 402 12.14 14.41 1.29
C THR A 402 13.56 14.21 0.78
N PHE A 403 14.29 13.21 1.30
CA PHE A 403 15.57 12.72 0.77
C PHE A 403 15.45 12.16 -0.66
N LEU A 404 14.36 12.48 -1.34
CA LEU A 404 13.96 12.06 -2.67
C LEU A 404 14.72 12.78 -3.78
N SER A 405 15.54 13.80 -3.50
CA SER A 405 16.02 14.66 -4.59
C SER A 405 17.37 14.28 -5.21
N ASN A 406 18.36 13.65 -4.55
CA ASN A 406 19.70 13.59 -5.19
C ASN A 406 20.66 12.40 -4.89
N LYS A 407 20.48 11.58 -3.85
CA LYS A 407 21.43 10.48 -3.57
C LYS A 407 21.01 9.20 -4.30
N ARG A 408 21.54 9.05 -5.51
CA ARG A 408 21.24 8.01 -6.50
C ARG A 408 21.48 6.57 -6.02
N GLU A 409 22.26 6.35 -4.97
CA GLU A 409 22.81 5.04 -4.59
C GLU A 409 21.89 4.20 -3.69
N ASP A 410 21.08 4.80 -2.82
CA ASP A 410 20.32 4.07 -1.78
C ASP A 410 18.93 3.57 -2.21
N THR A 411 18.71 3.44 -3.52
CA THR A 411 17.39 3.11 -4.09
C THR A 411 17.20 1.62 -4.36
N ALA A 412 18.27 0.92 -4.74
CA ALA A 412 18.25 -0.50 -5.01
C ALA A 412 19.64 -1.13 -4.81
N ARG A 413 19.71 -2.45 -4.66
CA ARG A 413 20.96 -3.22 -4.62
C ARG A 413 20.86 -4.46 -5.48
N ARG A 414 21.93 -4.81 -6.20
CA ARG A 414 22.03 -6.08 -6.93
C ARG A 414 22.09 -7.26 -5.96
N LEU A 415 21.34 -8.31 -6.28
CA LEU A 415 21.31 -9.56 -5.53
C LEU A 415 22.18 -10.62 -6.20
N TRP A 416 22.68 -11.54 -5.39
CA TRP A 416 23.57 -12.62 -5.82
C TRP A 416 23.13 -13.97 -5.24
N LYS A 417 23.88 -15.03 -5.56
CA LYS A 417 23.63 -16.38 -5.02
C LYS A 417 23.64 -16.42 -3.49
N GLU A 418 24.46 -15.60 -2.86
CA GLU A 418 24.60 -15.51 -1.41
C GLU A 418 23.34 -14.93 -0.74
N ASP A 419 22.49 -14.21 -1.48
CA ASP A 419 21.22 -13.63 -1.00
C ASP A 419 20.04 -14.64 -1.04
N ASN A 420 20.30 -15.95 -1.19
CA ASN A 420 19.29 -16.98 -1.46
C ASN A 420 18.22 -17.20 -0.37
N GLN A 421 18.43 -16.69 0.85
CA GLN A 421 17.45 -16.76 1.94
C GLN A 421 16.38 -15.64 1.88
N ALA A 422 16.41 -14.79 0.84
CA ALA A 422 15.48 -13.70 0.67
C ALA A 422 14.04 -14.14 0.40
N GLY A 423 13.08 -13.53 1.10
CA GLY A 423 11.65 -13.83 1.04
C GLY A 423 11.06 -13.97 -0.37
N GLY A 424 10.64 -12.87 -0.98
CA GLY A 424 10.01 -12.87 -2.31
C GLY A 424 10.91 -13.34 -3.46
N LEU A 425 12.22 -13.46 -3.23
CA LEU A 425 13.20 -13.82 -4.26
C LEU A 425 13.02 -15.25 -4.78
N ASN A 426 12.60 -16.20 -3.95
CA ASN A 426 12.32 -17.56 -4.41
C ASN A 426 11.11 -17.58 -5.37
N ALA A 427 10.05 -16.85 -5.03
CA ALA A 427 8.88 -16.71 -5.90
C ALA A 427 9.27 -16.11 -7.25
N LEU A 428 10.14 -15.10 -7.23
CA LEU A 428 10.68 -14.47 -8.43
C LEU A 428 11.47 -15.46 -9.29
N ARG A 429 12.48 -16.12 -8.71
CA ARG A 429 13.38 -17.04 -9.42
C ARG A 429 12.63 -18.20 -10.06
N GLN A 430 11.60 -18.74 -9.41
CA GLN A 430 10.81 -19.86 -9.93
C GLN A 430 9.86 -19.49 -11.09
N ARG A 431 9.65 -18.20 -11.36
CA ARG A 431 8.60 -17.72 -12.27
C ARG A 431 9.10 -16.90 -13.44
N VAL A 432 10.21 -16.19 -13.30
CA VAL A 432 10.70 -15.28 -14.34
C VAL A 432 11.50 -16.02 -15.41
N PHE A 433 11.21 -15.74 -16.68
CA PHE A 433 11.91 -16.32 -17.82
C PHE A 433 11.94 -15.31 -18.98
N SER A 434 12.76 -15.59 -19.99
CA SER A 434 12.71 -14.89 -21.28
C SER A 434 12.24 -15.84 -22.36
N PHE A 435 11.46 -15.28 -23.28
CA PHE A 435 10.88 -15.97 -24.42
C PHE A 435 11.37 -15.33 -25.72
N ASN A 436 11.91 -16.15 -26.63
CA ASN A 436 12.33 -15.80 -27.99
C ASN A 436 13.41 -14.68 -28.09
N ASP A 437 14.60 -15.04 -28.59
CA ASP A 437 15.76 -14.13 -28.68
C ASP A 437 15.49 -12.82 -29.44
N ALA A 438 14.52 -12.80 -30.37
CA ALA A 438 14.26 -11.66 -31.24
C ALA A 438 13.58 -10.47 -30.53
N THR A 439 12.83 -10.72 -29.45
CA THR A 439 12.04 -9.67 -28.76
C THR A 439 12.69 -9.16 -27.48
N SER A 440 13.82 -9.73 -27.03
CA SER A 440 14.48 -9.34 -25.78
C SER A 440 13.45 -9.20 -24.66
N ALA A 441 12.64 -10.23 -24.38
CA ALA A 441 11.48 -10.08 -23.51
C ALA A 441 11.73 -10.64 -22.11
N SER A 442 11.14 -10.04 -21.08
CA SER A 442 10.99 -10.68 -19.77
C SER A 442 9.53 -11.03 -19.52
N VAL A 443 9.29 -12.22 -18.97
CA VAL A 443 7.96 -12.79 -18.76
C VAL A 443 7.93 -13.46 -17.40
N SER A 444 6.76 -13.54 -16.78
CA SER A 444 6.60 -14.23 -15.49
C SER A 444 5.42 -15.17 -15.49
N VAL A 445 5.62 -16.39 -14.98
CA VAL A 445 4.55 -17.37 -14.78
C VAL A 445 3.74 -17.03 -13.54
N LEU A 446 2.44 -16.87 -13.71
CA LEU A 446 1.49 -16.65 -12.63
C LEU A 446 1.10 -17.97 -11.97
N GLY A 447 0.94 -19.06 -12.72
CA GLY A 447 0.62 -20.39 -12.20
C GLY A 447 -0.03 -21.29 -13.27
N PRO A 448 -0.32 -22.56 -12.93
CA PRO A 448 -1.05 -23.47 -13.81
C PRO A 448 -2.50 -23.00 -14.04
N VAL A 449 -3.07 -23.35 -15.19
CA VAL A 449 -4.45 -23.01 -15.57
C VAL A 449 -5.47 -23.92 -14.87
N LEU A 450 -5.14 -25.21 -14.79
CA LEU A 450 -5.93 -26.26 -14.15
C LEU A 450 -5.03 -27.13 -13.28
N ASP A 451 -5.56 -27.58 -12.15
CA ASP A 451 -4.91 -28.56 -11.27
C ASP A 451 -5.14 -30.00 -11.78
N ASP A 452 -4.76 -30.25 -13.05
CA ASP A 452 -4.80 -31.57 -13.70
C ASP A 452 -3.37 -31.95 -14.11
N PRO A 453 -2.85 -33.14 -13.76
CA PRO A 453 -1.54 -33.63 -14.21
C PRO A 453 -1.31 -33.56 -15.73
N ASN A 454 -2.36 -33.67 -16.54
CA ASN A 454 -2.30 -33.67 -18.00
C ASN A 454 -2.54 -32.28 -18.63
N ASP A 455 -2.83 -31.24 -17.83
CA ASP A 455 -2.96 -29.87 -18.35
C ASP A 455 -1.61 -29.14 -18.34
N TYR A 456 -1.05 -28.86 -19.52
CA TYR A 456 0.25 -28.20 -19.67
C TYR A 456 0.14 -26.70 -19.97
N ARG A 457 -1.00 -26.10 -19.62
CA ARG A 457 -1.28 -24.68 -19.81
C ARG A 457 -0.95 -23.87 -18.55
N PHE A 458 -0.31 -22.72 -18.74
CA PHE A 458 0.09 -21.83 -17.66
C PHE A 458 -0.30 -20.38 -17.94
N TYR A 459 -0.77 -19.66 -16.93
CA TYR A 459 -0.94 -18.21 -17.03
C TYR A 459 0.43 -17.52 -16.96
N VAL A 460 0.67 -16.58 -17.87
CA VAL A 460 1.87 -15.73 -17.88
C VAL A 460 1.50 -14.26 -17.97
N VAL A 461 2.31 -13.39 -17.40
CA VAL A 461 2.17 -11.93 -17.47
C VAL A 461 3.40 -11.31 -18.13
N THR A 462 3.16 -10.28 -18.93
CA THR A 462 4.19 -9.42 -19.52
C THR A 462 3.59 -8.05 -19.89
N ASN A 463 4.39 -7.12 -20.41
CA ASN A 463 3.83 -5.89 -20.97
C ASN A 463 3.14 -6.15 -22.31
N THR A 464 2.13 -5.33 -22.63
CA THR A 464 1.41 -5.49 -23.90
C THR A 464 2.31 -5.28 -25.11
N HIS A 465 3.21 -4.28 -25.08
CA HIS A 465 4.14 -4.08 -26.19
C HIS A 465 5.08 -5.27 -26.42
N VAL A 466 5.47 -5.97 -25.35
CA VAL A 466 6.28 -7.20 -25.44
C VAL A 466 5.47 -8.29 -26.12
N SER A 467 4.24 -8.56 -25.64
CA SER A 467 3.38 -9.59 -26.22
C SER A 467 3.03 -9.36 -27.70
N ARG A 468 2.90 -8.09 -28.12
CA ARG A 468 2.71 -7.71 -29.54
C ARG A 468 3.94 -8.01 -30.40
N GLY A 469 5.14 -7.91 -29.84
CA GLY A 469 6.38 -8.28 -30.52
C GLY A 469 6.42 -9.75 -30.92
N TRP A 470 5.67 -10.62 -30.24
CA TRP A 470 5.56 -12.04 -30.59
C TRP A 470 4.63 -12.30 -31.79
N ALA A 471 3.81 -11.33 -32.23
CA ALA A 471 3.28 -11.06 -33.60
C ALA A 471 2.06 -10.10 -33.55
N ASP A 472 1.71 -9.50 -34.70
CA ASP A 472 0.55 -8.63 -34.92
C ASP A 472 -0.74 -9.22 -34.34
N SER A 473 -1.23 -8.60 -33.27
CA SER A 473 -2.45 -9.03 -32.58
C SER A 473 -3.67 -8.71 -33.43
N SER A 474 -4.05 -9.63 -34.32
CA SER A 474 -5.37 -9.61 -34.94
C SER A 474 -6.45 -9.78 -33.86
N LYS A 475 -7.55 -9.06 -34.03
CA LYS A 475 -8.69 -9.03 -33.10
C LYS A 475 -9.40 -10.39 -33.10
N GLN A 476 -9.74 -10.96 -31.94
CA GLN A 476 -10.99 -11.72 -31.64
C GLN A 476 -10.99 -12.36 -30.23
N GLY A 477 -12.13 -12.93 -29.83
CA GLY A 477 -12.52 -13.16 -28.42
C GLY A 477 -12.29 -14.56 -27.86
N LEU A 478 -12.51 -14.69 -26.54
CA LEU A 478 -12.29 -15.87 -25.68
C LEU A 478 -12.98 -17.17 -26.11
N ASP A 479 -13.87 -17.13 -27.11
CA ASP A 479 -14.69 -18.25 -27.56
C ASP A 479 -14.48 -18.58 -29.06
N THR A 480 -13.42 -18.03 -29.66
CA THR A 480 -12.94 -18.43 -30.97
C THR A 480 -11.60 -19.11 -30.81
N ASN A 481 -11.44 -20.33 -31.34
CA ASN A 481 -10.17 -21.05 -31.42
C ASN A 481 -9.15 -20.24 -32.24
N ILE A 482 -8.53 -19.24 -31.62
CA ILE A 482 -7.33 -18.59 -32.15
C ILE A 482 -6.18 -19.06 -31.26
N GLU A 483 -5.75 -20.29 -31.53
CA GLU A 483 -4.46 -20.79 -31.09
C GLU A 483 -3.40 -20.12 -31.96
N LYS A 484 -2.58 -19.28 -31.34
CA LYS A 484 -1.41 -18.74 -32.02
C LYS A 484 -0.19 -19.53 -31.61
N THR A 485 0.29 -20.35 -32.52
CA THR A 485 1.56 -21.07 -32.34
C THR A 485 2.73 -20.14 -32.64
N ILE A 486 3.66 -20.06 -31.70
CA ILE A 486 4.97 -19.43 -31.92
C ILE A 486 6.09 -20.43 -31.66
N ASN A 487 7.15 -20.29 -32.42
CA ASN A 487 8.32 -21.14 -32.28
C ASN A 487 9.27 -20.52 -31.24
N ALA A 488 9.33 -21.16 -30.08
CA ALA A 488 9.85 -20.61 -28.83
C ALA A 488 11.24 -21.11 -28.48
N ASN A 489 12.01 -20.26 -27.81
CA ASN A 489 13.14 -20.68 -26.98
C ASN A 489 13.05 -19.99 -25.61
N PHE A 490 13.79 -20.53 -24.65
CA PHE A 490 13.68 -20.15 -23.24
C PHE A 490 15.03 -19.75 -22.68
N ARG A 491 15.03 -18.69 -21.86
CA ARG A 491 16.09 -18.47 -20.88
C ARG A 491 15.49 -18.47 -19.50
N ILE A 492 16.20 -19.08 -18.57
CA ILE A 492 15.82 -19.13 -17.16
C ILE A 492 16.86 -18.37 -16.32
N PRO A 493 16.55 -18.05 -15.06
CA PRO A 493 17.48 -17.35 -14.18
C PRO A 493 18.81 -18.09 -13.99
N ASN A 494 19.91 -17.44 -14.33
CA ASN A 494 21.26 -17.90 -13.98
C ASN A 494 21.76 -17.12 -12.75
N VAL A 495 21.68 -17.72 -11.57
CA VAL A 495 22.07 -17.09 -10.31
C VAL A 495 23.56 -17.31 -10.06
N ILE A 496 24.32 -16.21 -10.05
CA ILE A 496 25.79 -16.21 -9.93
C ILE A 496 26.25 -15.68 -8.57
N THR A 497 27.42 -16.13 -8.13
CA THR A 497 28.12 -15.63 -6.92
C THR A 497 28.65 -14.22 -7.17
N LYS A 498 28.62 -13.37 -6.13
CA LYS A 498 29.21 -12.02 -6.20
C LYS A 498 30.71 -12.10 -6.59
N PRO A 499 31.15 -11.44 -7.67
CA PRO A 499 32.57 -11.34 -8.03
C PRO A 499 33.37 -10.62 -6.93
N THR A 500 34.59 -11.08 -6.66
CA THR A 500 35.46 -10.54 -5.58
C THR A 500 35.69 -9.03 -5.68
N ASN A 501 35.86 -8.50 -6.90
CA ASN A 501 36.14 -7.08 -7.14
C ASN A 501 34.93 -6.30 -7.67
N TYR A 502 33.71 -6.82 -7.55
CA TYR A 502 32.51 -6.21 -8.16
C TYR A 502 32.33 -4.73 -7.82
N ASP A 503 32.59 -4.35 -6.57
CA ASP A 503 32.34 -2.97 -6.12
C ASP A 503 33.33 -1.96 -6.73
N ASN A 504 34.50 -2.42 -7.21
CA ASN A 504 35.56 -1.58 -7.80
C ASN A 504 35.65 -1.70 -9.33
N GLU A 505 35.49 -2.91 -9.86
CA GLU A 505 35.74 -3.26 -11.26
C GLU A 505 34.46 -3.70 -11.99
N GLY A 506 33.34 -3.80 -11.26
CA GLY A 506 32.08 -4.30 -11.80
C GLY A 506 32.13 -5.77 -12.21
N TYR A 507 31.24 -6.19 -13.12
CA TYR A 507 31.25 -7.56 -13.65
C TYR A 507 31.48 -7.59 -15.15
N THR A 508 32.65 -8.07 -15.55
CA THR A 508 33.06 -8.30 -16.95
C THR A 508 32.98 -9.78 -17.37
N GLY A 509 32.49 -10.66 -16.49
CA GLY A 509 32.42 -12.10 -16.77
C GLY A 509 31.53 -12.44 -17.97
N PRO A 510 31.75 -13.60 -18.63
CA PRO A 510 31.09 -13.92 -19.88
C PRO A 510 29.57 -13.86 -19.73
N PHE A 511 28.91 -13.25 -20.73
CA PHE A 511 27.46 -13.21 -20.90
C PHE A 511 26.94 -14.63 -21.03
N GLY A 512 26.68 -15.29 -19.89
CA GLY A 512 26.43 -16.72 -19.85
C GLY A 512 25.23 -17.09 -20.73
N SER A 513 25.51 -17.68 -21.89
CA SER A 513 24.57 -18.45 -22.72
C SER A 513 24.19 -19.79 -22.07
N GLU A 514 24.56 -20.00 -20.81
CA GLU A 514 24.64 -21.29 -20.12
C GLU A 514 23.27 -21.82 -19.66
N LEU A 515 22.22 -21.00 -19.61
CA LEU A 515 20.85 -21.45 -19.32
C LEU A 515 19.87 -21.00 -20.40
N TYR A 516 20.28 -21.21 -21.65
CA TYR A 516 19.48 -20.98 -22.84
C TYR A 516 19.09 -22.31 -23.49
N TRP A 517 17.79 -22.47 -23.72
CA TRP A 517 17.23 -23.63 -24.40
C TRP A 517 17.42 -23.48 -25.91
N LYS A 518 18.27 -24.32 -26.49
CA LYS A 518 18.72 -24.15 -27.89
C LYS A 518 17.70 -24.66 -28.92
N THR A 519 16.96 -25.70 -28.58
CA THR A 519 16.06 -26.39 -29.52
C THR A 519 14.70 -25.71 -29.50
N ARG A 520 14.32 -25.06 -30.60
CA ARG A 520 13.01 -24.39 -30.63
C ARG A 520 11.87 -25.41 -30.64
N PHE A 521 10.74 -25.04 -30.04
CA PHE A 521 9.52 -25.82 -30.04
C PHE A 521 8.30 -24.93 -30.19
N ASP A 522 7.20 -25.51 -30.62
CA ASP A 522 5.96 -24.81 -30.85
C ASP A 522 5.22 -24.63 -29.53
N VAL A 523 4.78 -23.40 -29.28
CA VAL A 523 4.06 -22.99 -28.08
C VAL A 523 2.81 -22.27 -28.53
N ASP A 524 1.65 -22.77 -28.12
CA ASP A 524 0.39 -22.10 -28.39
C ASP A 524 0.13 -21.02 -27.34
N LEU A 525 -0.26 -19.85 -27.82
CA LEU A 525 -0.61 -18.70 -27.01
C LEU A 525 -2.10 -18.40 -27.16
N ASP A 526 -2.74 -18.13 -26.02
CA ASP A 526 -4.09 -17.56 -25.95
C ASP A 526 -4.08 -16.30 -25.08
N LEU A 527 -4.71 -15.23 -25.55
CA LEU A 527 -4.73 -13.95 -24.85
C LEU A 527 -5.89 -13.90 -23.86
N VAL A 528 -5.56 -13.93 -22.57
CA VAL A 528 -6.56 -13.80 -21.51
C VAL A 528 -6.95 -12.34 -21.35
N SER A 529 -6.02 -11.43 -21.08
CA SER A 529 -6.34 -10.02 -20.84
C SER A 529 -5.32 -9.10 -21.48
N ASN A 530 -5.78 -7.96 -21.99
CA ASN A 530 -4.94 -6.85 -22.45
C ASN A 530 -5.56 -5.54 -21.96
N TYR A 531 -4.78 -4.81 -21.17
CA TYR A 531 -5.25 -3.57 -20.53
C TYR A 531 -4.80 -2.31 -21.26
N ARG A 532 -4.05 -2.45 -22.35
CA ARG A 532 -3.56 -1.33 -23.15
C ARG A 532 -4.50 -0.99 -24.29
N ASP A 533 -5.18 -1.95 -24.92
CA ASP A 533 -5.88 -1.74 -26.18
C ASP A 533 -7.41 -1.80 -26.09
N SER A 534 -8.08 -0.98 -26.91
CA SER A 534 -9.53 -0.84 -26.93
C SER A 534 -10.30 -1.94 -27.64
N ASP A 535 -9.62 -2.63 -28.55
CA ASP A 535 -10.27 -3.39 -29.62
C ASP A 535 -10.39 -4.89 -29.32
N GLN A 536 -10.01 -5.31 -28.12
CA GLN A 536 -9.98 -6.73 -27.72
C GLN A 536 -11.15 -7.10 -26.80
N PHE A 537 -11.58 -8.38 -26.83
CA PHE A 537 -12.77 -8.84 -26.12
C PHE A 537 -12.57 -8.81 -24.59
N TRP A 538 -13.56 -8.22 -23.88
CA TRP A 538 -13.45 -7.68 -22.51
C TRP A 538 -12.41 -6.55 -22.38
N ASN A 539 -12.54 -5.53 -23.24
CA ASN A 539 -11.75 -4.30 -23.24
C ASN A 539 -11.92 -3.42 -22.00
N PHE A 540 -11.08 -2.38 -21.93
CA PHE A 540 -11.13 -1.30 -20.93
C PHE A 540 -12.52 -0.62 -20.80
N ASN A 541 -13.42 -0.67 -21.81
CA ASN A 541 -14.78 -0.10 -21.68
C ASN A 541 -15.62 -0.81 -20.61
N ASN A 542 -15.23 -2.02 -20.21
CA ASN A 542 -15.83 -2.76 -19.10
C ASN A 542 -15.08 -2.57 -17.78
N VAL A 543 -13.91 -1.90 -17.78
CA VAL A 543 -13.20 -1.56 -16.55
C VAL A 543 -14.06 -0.57 -15.78
N LYS A 544 -14.20 -0.87 -14.49
CA LYS A 544 -14.81 0.04 -13.54
C LYS A 544 -13.75 0.48 -12.55
N ASP A 545 -13.76 1.77 -12.23
CA ASP A 545 -12.92 2.27 -11.15
C ASP A 545 -13.40 1.75 -9.79
N GLY A 546 -12.65 2.06 -8.73
CA GLY A 546 -12.99 1.72 -7.35
C GLY A 546 -14.27 2.39 -6.83
N TYR A 547 -14.92 3.26 -7.62
CA TYR A 547 -16.26 3.81 -7.37
C TYR A 547 -17.36 3.10 -8.19
N ASN A 548 -17.06 1.99 -8.86
CA ASN A 548 -17.97 1.29 -9.77
C ASN A 548 -18.44 2.21 -10.93
N ASN A 549 -17.68 3.24 -11.27
CA ASN A 549 -17.94 4.07 -12.45
C ASN A 549 -17.33 3.40 -13.68
N LYS A 550 -18.13 3.29 -14.75
CA LYS A 550 -17.60 2.90 -16.06
C LYS A 550 -16.74 4.04 -16.62
N VAL A 551 -15.73 3.68 -17.40
CA VAL A 551 -14.98 4.64 -18.20
C VAL A 551 -15.88 5.11 -19.36
N ILE A 552 -16.17 6.41 -19.42
CA ILE A 552 -17.14 6.99 -20.36
C ILE A 552 -16.53 7.20 -21.77
N SER A 553 -15.21 7.43 -21.86
CA SER A 553 -14.53 7.73 -23.12
C SER A 553 -13.12 7.12 -23.18
N TYR A 554 -12.76 6.58 -24.34
CA TYR A 554 -11.44 6.00 -24.67
C TYR A 554 -10.32 7.04 -24.70
N LEU A 555 -10.62 8.25 -25.18
CA LEU A 555 -9.62 9.31 -25.40
C LEU A 555 -9.28 10.04 -24.10
N ASP A 556 -10.21 10.07 -23.15
CA ASP A 556 -10.15 10.97 -21.99
C ASP A 556 -9.63 10.31 -20.71
N ASN A 557 -9.32 9.00 -20.72
CA ASN A 557 -8.95 8.29 -19.49
C ASN A 557 -7.73 7.36 -19.64
N ALA A 558 -6.57 7.97 -19.92
CA ALA A 558 -5.25 7.31 -19.96
C ALA A 558 -4.90 6.48 -18.71
N GLN A 559 -5.57 6.73 -17.59
CA GLN A 559 -5.35 6.08 -16.30
C GLN A 559 -6.08 4.74 -16.18
N ALA A 560 -7.16 4.55 -16.95
CA ALA A 560 -7.91 3.30 -17.01
C ALA A 560 -7.27 2.24 -17.93
N ARG A 561 -6.09 2.55 -18.48
CA ARG A 561 -5.29 1.68 -19.32
C ARG A 561 -4.02 1.30 -18.59
N PHE A 562 -3.47 0.14 -18.93
CA PHE A 562 -2.22 -0.35 -18.35
C PHE A 562 -1.47 -1.18 -19.38
N ASP A 563 -0.15 -0.99 -19.48
CA ASP A 563 0.68 -1.76 -20.41
C ASP A 563 0.95 -3.18 -19.88
N MET A 564 -0.10 -4.00 -19.80
CA MET A 564 -0.04 -5.37 -19.29
C MET A 564 -0.91 -6.29 -20.14
N SER A 565 -0.34 -7.45 -20.45
CA SER A 565 -1.04 -8.57 -21.04
C SER A 565 -0.87 -9.80 -20.15
N ILE A 566 -1.95 -10.55 -19.99
CA ILE A 566 -1.93 -11.88 -19.38
C ILE A 566 -2.37 -12.87 -20.46
N LEU A 567 -1.57 -13.92 -20.62
CA LEU A 567 -1.77 -14.95 -21.65
C LEU A 567 -1.80 -16.33 -21.00
N ILE A 568 -2.36 -17.30 -21.70
CA ILE A 568 -2.12 -18.72 -21.47
C ILE A 568 -1.03 -19.16 -22.45
N VAL A 569 -0.01 -19.86 -21.93
CA VAL A 569 0.99 -20.58 -22.73
C VAL A 569 0.69 -22.08 -22.62
N ASP A 570 0.52 -22.76 -23.74
CA ASP A 570 0.42 -24.22 -23.79
C ASP A 570 1.78 -24.82 -24.12
N LEU A 571 2.33 -25.60 -23.19
CA LEU A 571 3.63 -26.26 -23.32
C LEU A 571 3.49 -27.77 -23.54
N SER A 572 2.35 -28.23 -24.07
CA SER A 572 2.07 -29.66 -24.27
C SER A 572 3.18 -30.38 -25.02
N GLN A 573 3.71 -29.81 -26.11
CA GLN A 573 4.80 -30.43 -26.86
C GLN A 573 6.05 -30.64 -25.99
N PHE A 574 6.40 -29.66 -25.15
CA PHE A 574 7.55 -29.75 -24.25
C PHE A 574 7.35 -30.80 -23.17
N PHE A 575 6.21 -30.76 -22.47
CA PHE A 575 5.92 -31.69 -21.37
C PHE A 575 5.80 -33.14 -21.87
N LEU A 576 5.12 -33.38 -22.99
CA LEU A 576 5.02 -34.72 -23.58
C LEU A 576 6.38 -35.27 -24.02
N THR A 577 7.33 -34.40 -24.38
CA THR A 577 8.67 -34.80 -24.82
C THR A 577 9.60 -35.08 -23.63
N TYR A 578 9.59 -34.23 -22.59
CA TYR A 578 10.63 -34.21 -21.56
C TYR A 578 10.16 -34.62 -20.16
N ALA A 579 8.86 -34.71 -19.88
CA ALA A 579 8.38 -35.14 -18.57
C ALA A 579 8.60 -36.65 -18.32
N ASN A 580 8.28 -37.10 -17.10
CA ASN A 580 8.26 -38.52 -16.71
C ASN A 580 9.57 -39.29 -16.96
N ASN A 581 10.73 -38.63 -16.82
CA ASN A 581 12.05 -39.21 -17.08
C ASN A 581 12.16 -39.87 -18.47
N SER A 582 11.54 -39.24 -19.48
CA SER A 582 11.61 -39.74 -20.86
C SER A 582 13.06 -39.92 -21.32
N GLN A 583 13.29 -40.80 -22.30
CA GLN A 583 14.62 -40.97 -22.88
C GLN A 583 15.18 -39.63 -23.41
N LYS A 584 14.31 -38.82 -24.03
CA LYS A 584 14.68 -37.49 -24.54
C LYS A 584 15.18 -36.54 -23.44
N TYR A 585 14.65 -36.65 -22.21
CA TYR A 585 15.16 -35.92 -21.06
C TYR A 585 16.49 -36.48 -20.55
N GLN A 586 16.62 -37.80 -20.48
CA GLN A 586 17.87 -38.45 -20.03
C GLN A 586 19.06 -38.12 -20.93
N ASP A 587 18.79 -38.00 -22.24
CA ASP A 587 19.77 -37.64 -23.28
C ASP A 587 20.20 -36.16 -23.24
N LEU A 588 19.52 -35.31 -22.45
CA LEU A 588 19.87 -33.89 -22.35
C LEU A 588 21.21 -33.71 -21.62
N PRO A 589 22.07 -32.78 -22.08
CA PRO A 589 23.17 -32.25 -21.29
C PRO A 589 22.70 -31.63 -19.96
N GLU A 590 23.57 -31.58 -18.95
CA GLU A 590 23.23 -31.09 -17.60
C GLU A 590 22.69 -29.65 -17.57
N ASP A 591 23.19 -28.75 -18.43
CA ASP A 591 22.66 -27.39 -18.57
C ASP A 591 21.22 -27.40 -19.11
N GLN A 592 20.92 -28.24 -20.10
CA GLN A 592 19.57 -28.38 -20.65
C GLN A 592 18.63 -29.09 -19.65
N LYS A 593 19.12 -30.08 -18.87
CA LYS A 593 18.34 -30.69 -17.79
C LYS A 593 17.90 -29.67 -16.76
N LYS A 594 18.77 -28.74 -16.34
CA LYS A 594 18.39 -27.65 -15.42
C LYS A 594 17.25 -26.79 -15.98
N ILE A 595 17.27 -26.50 -17.27
CA ILE A 595 16.20 -25.73 -17.93
C ILE A 595 14.91 -26.55 -18.00
N ALA A 596 15.00 -27.83 -18.36
CA ALA A 596 13.85 -28.72 -18.37
C ALA A 596 13.23 -28.86 -16.98
N ASP A 597 14.03 -29.11 -15.95
CA ASP A 597 13.57 -29.18 -14.56
C ASP A 597 12.90 -27.89 -14.10
N TYR A 598 13.43 -26.74 -14.52
CA TYR A 598 12.82 -25.45 -14.23
C TYR A 598 11.39 -25.34 -14.79
N ILE A 599 11.23 -25.64 -16.08
CA ILE A 599 9.93 -25.57 -16.78
C ILE A 599 8.98 -26.65 -16.24
N LEU A 600 9.46 -27.89 -16.05
CA LEU A 600 8.65 -29.00 -15.52
C LEU A 600 8.14 -28.71 -14.10
N ASN A 601 8.92 -27.98 -13.29
CA ASN A 601 8.49 -27.58 -11.95
C ASN A 601 7.37 -26.52 -11.94
N TRP A 602 7.02 -25.90 -13.08
CA TRP A 602 5.88 -24.97 -13.15
C TRP A 602 4.56 -25.64 -12.78
N LYS A 603 4.41 -26.95 -12.99
CA LYS A 603 3.24 -27.74 -12.54
C LYS A 603 3.04 -27.74 -11.03
N LYS A 604 4.09 -27.44 -10.25
CA LYS A 604 4.04 -27.38 -8.78
C LYS A 604 3.78 -25.97 -8.25
N LEU A 605 3.76 -24.97 -9.14
CA LEU A 605 3.48 -23.59 -8.75
C LEU A 605 1.99 -23.46 -8.39
N LYS A 606 1.70 -22.60 -7.42
CA LYS A 606 0.33 -22.10 -7.19
C LYS A 606 0.12 -20.83 -8.00
N LEU A 607 -1.14 -20.52 -8.32
CA LEU A 607 -1.46 -19.18 -8.84
C LEU A 607 -0.97 -18.12 -7.85
N ILE A 608 -0.20 -17.16 -8.35
CA ILE A 608 0.34 -16.09 -7.53
C ILE A 608 -0.78 -15.12 -7.11
N LYS A 609 -0.68 -14.62 -5.89
CA LYS A 609 -1.61 -13.60 -5.38
C LYS A 609 -1.09 -12.20 -5.72
N ALA A 610 -2.00 -11.25 -5.86
CA ALA A 610 -1.63 -9.84 -5.83
C ALA A 610 -1.18 -9.43 -4.42
N SER A 611 -0.19 -8.55 -4.36
CA SER A 611 0.31 -7.99 -3.11
C SER A 611 -0.70 -7.02 -2.52
N ARG A 612 -0.95 -7.18 -1.22
CA ARG A 612 -1.68 -6.18 -0.43
C ARG A 612 -0.88 -4.89 -0.28
N GLU A 613 0.46 -4.96 -0.31
CA GLU A 613 1.33 -3.79 -0.17
C GLU A 613 1.08 -2.73 -1.26
N ALA A 614 0.59 -3.14 -2.43
CA ALA A 614 0.28 -2.24 -3.55
C ALA A 614 -0.77 -1.16 -3.22
N PHE A 615 -1.70 -1.44 -2.29
CA PHE A 615 -2.73 -0.47 -1.85
C PHE A 615 -2.19 0.57 -0.85
N HIS A 616 -0.96 0.36 -0.35
CA HIS A 616 -0.37 1.08 0.78
C HIS A 616 0.94 1.82 0.44
N ILE A 617 1.42 1.71 -0.80
CA ILE A 617 2.65 2.34 -1.26
C ILE A 617 2.55 3.87 -1.08
N ASN A 618 3.62 4.47 -0.56
CA ASN A 618 3.77 5.91 -0.37
C ASN A 618 5.26 6.29 -0.30
N ASP A 619 5.57 7.58 -0.23
CA ASP A 619 6.96 8.09 -0.27
C ASP A 619 7.75 7.93 1.05
N TYR A 620 7.10 7.47 2.13
CA TYR A 620 7.67 7.38 3.48
C TYR A 620 8.08 5.97 3.91
N VAL A 621 7.89 4.98 3.04
CA VAL A 621 8.23 3.57 3.32
C VAL A 621 9.46 3.12 2.55
N ASN A 622 10.15 2.13 3.10
CA ASN A 622 11.09 1.30 2.36
C ASN A 622 10.31 0.11 1.76
N LEU A 623 10.38 -0.12 0.46
CA LEU A 623 9.57 -1.15 -0.20
C LEU A 623 10.03 -2.56 0.18
N ASN A 624 11.35 -2.79 0.16
CA ASN A 624 11.95 -4.11 0.28
C ASN A 624 11.37 -5.13 -0.71
N TRP A 625 11.18 -4.69 -1.95
CA TRP A 625 10.61 -5.48 -3.05
C TRP A 625 11.70 -6.09 -3.92
N PHE A 626 11.35 -7.15 -4.65
CA PHE A 626 12.28 -7.93 -5.46
C PHE A 626 11.92 -7.80 -6.92
N PHE A 627 12.93 -7.49 -7.73
CA PHE A 627 12.82 -7.42 -9.18
C PHE A 627 13.90 -8.31 -9.80
N GLY A 628 13.55 -8.98 -10.89
CA GLY A 628 14.52 -9.65 -11.71
C GLY A 628 13.99 -9.79 -13.12
N GLY A 629 14.90 -9.68 -14.07
CA GLY A 629 14.56 -9.57 -15.47
C GLY A 629 15.75 -9.90 -16.35
N PHE A 630 15.53 -9.80 -17.66
CA PHE A 630 16.48 -10.17 -18.68
C PHE A 630 16.87 -8.98 -19.57
N PRO A 631 17.60 -7.98 -19.03
CA PRO A 631 18.12 -6.88 -19.84
C PRO A 631 19.06 -7.37 -20.95
N VAL A 632 19.17 -6.57 -22.01
CA VAL A 632 20.02 -6.82 -23.19
C VAL A 632 21.03 -5.70 -23.36
N ASP A 633 20.60 -4.45 -23.16
CA ASP A 633 21.47 -3.30 -23.22
C ASP A 633 22.13 -3.06 -21.85
N SER A 634 23.37 -2.58 -21.83
CA SER A 634 23.94 -2.04 -20.60
C SER A 634 23.21 -0.74 -20.25
N GLY A 635 22.73 -0.64 -19.01
CA GLY A 635 22.22 0.62 -18.47
C GLY A 635 23.30 1.71 -18.38
N HIS A 636 22.94 2.88 -17.87
CA HIS A 636 23.91 3.95 -17.56
C HIS A 636 24.77 3.63 -16.31
N ASN A 637 24.90 2.34 -15.98
CA ASN A 637 25.69 1.86 -14.86
C ASN A 637 27.11 1.57 -15.39
N ASN A 638 28.06 2.42 -15.03
CA ASN A 638 29.46 2.36 -15.49
C ASN A 638 30.22 1.11 -14.99
N LEU A 639 29.62 0.26 -14.16
CA LEU A 639 30.26 -0.97 -13.65
C LEU A 639 30.08 -2.17 -14.58
N ASP A 640 29.05 -2.20 -15.42
CA ASP A 640 28.78 -3.31 -16.34
C ASP A 640 28.84 -2.78 -17.80
N GLU A 641 30.03 -2.38 -18.26
CA GLU A 641 30.27 -1.61 -19.51
C GLU A 641 30.02 -2.34 -20.85
N ILE A 642 29.60 -3.61 -20.86
CA ILE A 642 29.56 -4.38 -22.10
C ILE A 642 28.15 -4.43 -22.68
N SER A 643 28.00 -3.85 -23.86
CA SER A 643 26.82 -3.95 -24.73
C SER A 643 26.76 -5.30 -25.44
N GLY A 644 25.63 -6.02 -25.32
CA GLY A 644 25.31 -7.17 -26.17
C GLY A 644 25.01 -8.46 -25.41
N GLY A 645 23.80 -9.00 -25.63
CA GLY A 645 23.38 -10.32 -25.14
C GLY A 645 22.44 -10.26 -23.93
N GLN A 646 21.35 -11.02 -24.01
CA GLN A 646 20.34 -11.08 -22.96
C GLN A 646 20.85 -11.82 -21.71
N ARG A 647 20.77 -11.17 -20.55
CA ARG A 647 21.34 -11.65 -19.28
C ARG A 647 20.36 -11.50 -18.14
N TYR A 648 20.32 -12.46 -17.22
CA TYR A 648 19.50 -12.36 -16.02
C TYR A 648 20.14 -11.42 -14.99
N ARG A 649 19.33 -10.55 -14.37
CA ARG A 649 19.71 -9.66 -13.28
C ARG A 649 18.61 -9.63 -12.22
N GLU A 650 19.00 -9.52 -10.96
CA GLU A 650 18.10 -9.46 -9.82
C GLU A 650 18.51 -8.35 -8.85
N TYR A 651 17.52 -7.67 -8.30
CA TYR A 651 17.66 -6.49 -7.46
C TYR A 651 16.66 -6.51 -6.30
N ILE A 652 17.07 -5.94 -5.18
CA ILE A 652 16.17 -5.51 -4.12
C ILE A 652 15.94 -4.00 -4.23
N TYR A 653 14.68 -3.60 -4.19
CA TYR A 653 14.21 -2.23 -4.24
C TYR A 653 13.92 -1.75 -2.81
N GLY A 654 14.63 -0.71 -2.38
CA GLY A 654 14.53 -0.12 -1.04
C GLY A 654 13.69 1.15 -1.08
N ASN A 655 14.35 2.30 -1.11
CA ASN A 655 13.72 3.61 -1.17
C ASN A 655 13.54 4.05 -2.64
N SER A 656 12.32 4.37 -3.05
CA SER A 656 12.09 4.89 -4.41
C SER A 656 12.24 6.40 -4.47
N ALA A 657 12.37 6.94 -5.69
CA ALA A 657 12.01 8.33 -5.94
C ALA A 657 10.49 8.55 -5.72
N PRO A 658 10.00 9.81 -5.68
CA PRO A 658 8.59 10.07 -5.39
C PRO A 658 7.71 9.33 -6.39
N ILE A 659 6.62 8.75 -5.90
CA ILE A 659 5.70 8.01 -6.77
C ILE A 659 4.95 9.02 -7.61
N ILE A 660 5.19 8.96 -8.92
CA ILE A 660 4.63 9.88 -9.89
C ILE A 660 3.86 9.13 -10.96
N ARG A 661 2.88 9.80 -11.56
CA ARG A 661 2.24 9.30 -12.77
C ARG A 661 3.24 9.40 -13.90
N GLN A 662 3.50 8.27 -14.56
CA GLN A 662 4.41 8.21 -15.69
C GLN A 662 3.69 7.75 -16.93
N THR A 663 3.96 8.46 -18.02
CA THR A 663 3.46 8.11 -19.34
C THR A 663 4.43 7.14 -20.01
N HIS A 664 3.91 6.08 -20.63
CA HIS A 664 4.75 5.13 -21.34
C HIS A 664 5.04 5.63 -22.77
N GLY A 665 6.25 6.14 -23.02
CA GLY A 665 6.68 6.60 -24.34
C GLY A 665 5.74 7.67 -24.92
N THR A 666 5.35 7.51 -26.20
CA THR A 666 4.38 8.38 -26.89
C THR A 666 2.93 7.88 -26.80
N THR A 667 2.63 6.97 -25.87
CA THR A 667 1.31 6.33 -25.78
C THR A 667 0.40 7.04 -24.79
N ASN A 668 -0.92 6.87 -24.92
CA ASN A 668 -1.91 7.41 -23.98
C ASN A 668 -2.09 6.54 -22.73
N VAL A 669 -1.03 5.88 -22.24
CA VAL A 669 -1.04 5.10 -20.99
C VAL A 669 -0.29 5.88 -19.93
N SER A 670 -0.95 6.20 -18.81
CA SER A 670 -0.36 6.95 -17.70
C SER A 670 -0.74 6.33 -16.36
N ASN A 671 0.21 5.64 -15.73
CA ASN A 671 0.00 4.92 -14.48
C ASN A 671 0.94 5.41 -13.38
N SER A 672 0.56 5.20 -12.13
CA SER A 672 1.46 5.44 -11.00
C SER A 672 2.66 4.49 -11.07
N ALA A 673 3.84 5.07 -10.99
CA ALA A 673 5.10 4.36 -11.20
C ALA A 673 6.06 4.58 -10.03
N ILE A 674 6.68 3.48 -9.62
CA ILE A 674 7.83 3.50 -8.74
C ILE A 674 9.08 3.61 -9.60
N SER A 675 9.91 4.60 -9.30
CA SER A 675 11.05 4.96 -10.14
C SER A 675 12.38 4.65 -9.43
N PHE A 676 13.30 4.02 -10.15
CA PHE A 676 14.63 3.65 -9.67
C PHE A 676 15.70 4.09 -10.65
N SER A 677 16.84 4.56 -10.15
CA SER A 677 17.93 5.07 -11.00
C SER A 677 18.51 3.96 -11.88
N THR A 678 18.57 4.16 -13.20
CA THR A 678 19.22 3.20 -14.13
C THR A 678 20.73 3.14 -13.97
N ARG A 679 21.32 4.01 -13.15
CA ARG A 679 22.72 3.90 -12.74
C ARG A 679 22.94 2.82 -11.67
N VAL A 680 21.88 2.45 -10.95
CA VAL A 680 21.91 1.40 -9.92
C VAL A 680 21.34 0.11 -10.48
N ILE A 681 20.25 0.21 -11.23
CA ILE A 681 19.59 -0.95 -11.83
C ILE A 681 19.94 -1.09 -13.32
N ASP A 682 20.65 -2.16 -13.66
CA ASP A 682 20.87 -2.57 -15.05
C ASP A 682 19.62 -3.28 -15.55
N SER A 683 18.74 -2.51 -16.19
CA SER A 683 17.40 -2.96 -16.64
C SER A 683 17.01 -2.37 -18.00
N THR A 684 17.95 -1.73 -18.69
CA THR A 684 17.71 -1.10 -19.99
C THR A 684 17.59 -2.17 -21.06
N GLY A 685 16.59 -2.02 -21.95
CA GLY A 685 16.39 -2.92 -23.08
C GLY A 685 16.01 -4.33 -22.65
N GLY A 686 14.74 -4.70 -22.82
CA GLY A 686 14.30 -6.08 -22.67
C GLY A 686 14.06 -6.65 -21.27
N ALA A 687 14.28 -5.86 -20.23
CA ALA A 687 13.75 -6.15 -18.91
C ALA A 687 12.23 -5.89 -18.78
N SER A 688 11.62 -5.21 -19.77
CA SER A 688 10.17 -4.99 -19.85
C SER A 688 9.39 -6.30 -19.78
N GLY A 689 8.35 -6.31 -18.95
CA GLY A 689 7.45 -7.43 -18.70
C GLY A 689 7.83 -8.26 -17.48
N SER A 690 8.94 -7.92 -16.82
CA SER A 690 9.34 -8.53 -15.56
C SER A 690 8.40 -8.16 -14.42
N SER A 691 7.92 -9.18 -13.72
CA SER A 691 7.14 -8.99 -12.50
C SER A 691 8.02 -8.50 -11.34
N VAL A 692 7.45 -7.64 -10.49
CA VAL A 692 8.03 -7.20 -9.23
C VAL A 692 7.26 -7.85 -8.09
N PHE A 693 7.97 -8.36 -7.10
CA PHE A 693 7.40 -9.15 -6.01
C PHE A 693 7.62 -8.46 -4.66
N ASP A 694 6.64 -8.53 -3.78
CA ASP A 694 6.79 -8.05 -2.40
C ASP A 694 7.67 -8.98 -1.55
N SER A 695 7.88 -8.61 -0.29
CA SER A 695 8.70 -9.38 0.65
C SER A 695 8.18 -10.80 0.93
N GLN A 696 6.91 -11.08 0.63
CA GLN A 696 6.25 -12.38 0.81
C GLN A 696 6.20 -13.21 -0.49
N GLY A 697 6.61 -12.62 -1.63
CA GLY A 697 6.56 -13.26 -2.94
C GLY A 697 5.21 -13.11 -3.66
N ASN A 698 4.38 -12.16 -3.26
CA ASN A 698 3.17 -11.80 -4.02
C ASN A 698 3.52 -10.79 -5.12
N LEU A 699 2.73 -10.78 -6.19
CA LEU A 699 2.92 -9.88 -7.32
C LEU A 699 2.55 -8.44 -6.92
N ALA A 700 3.47 -7.49 -7.00
CA ALA A 700 3.27 -6.12 -6.51
C ALA A 700 3.23 -5.05 -7.63
N ALA A 701 4.06 -5.20 -8.66
CA ALA A 701 4.12 -4.28 -9.79
C ALA A 701 4.64 -4.98 -11.06
N LEU A 702 4.58 -4.30 -12.20
CA LEU A 702 5.13 -4.78 -13.47
C LEU A 702 6.16 -3.77 -13.99
N TYR A 703 7.41 -4.21 -14.18
CA TYR A 703 8.45 -3.39 -14.78
C TYR A 703 8.13 -3.14 -16.24
N THR A 704 8.08 -1.87 -16.65
CA THR A 704 7.50 -1.47 -17.94
C THR A 704 8.51 -0.82 -18.88
N ALA A 705 9.29 0.14 -18.40
CA ALA A 705 10.24 0.86 -19.24
C ALA A 705 11.35 1.51 -18.41
N ALA A 706 12.43 1.91 -19.10
CA ALA A 706 13.37 2.90 -18.62
C ALA A 706 13.33 4.14 -19.53
N SER A 707 13.30 5.33 -18.94
CA SER A 707 13.63 6.59 -19.64
C SER A 707 15.05 7.03 -19.27
N ALA A 708 15.54 8.12 -19.86
CA ALA A 708 16.84 8.70 -19.51
C ALA A 708 16.95 8.91 -17.98
N GLY A 709 17.80 8.12 -17.32
CA GLY A 709 18.09 8.18 -15.88
C GLY A 709 17.27 7.30 -14.95
N TYR A 710 16.07 6.80 -15.33
CA TYR A 710 15.19 6.04 -14.42
C TYR A 710 14.46 4.87 -15.09
N GLY A 711 14.40 3.73 -14.39
CA GLY A 711 13.54 2.58 -14.68
C GLY A 711 12.24 2.67 -13.87
N TYR A 712 11.13 2.21 -14.46
CA TYR A 712 9.78 2.35 -13.91
C TYR A 712 9.08 1.00 -13.76
N ALA A 713 8.60 0.74 -12.55
CA ALA A 713 7.65 -0.32 -12.26
C ALA A 713 6.26 0.28 -12.06
N TYR A 714 5.29 -0.13 -12.88
CA TYR A 714 3.91 0.35 -12.80
C TYR A 714 3.11 -0.48 -11.82
N ILE A 715 2.30 0.21 -11.01
CA ILE A 715 1.45 -0.39 -9.99
C ILE A 715 0.14 -0.80 -10.65
N PHE A 716 -0.10 -2.11 -10.83
CA PHE A 716 -1.28 -2.62 -11.53
C PHE A 716 -2.51 -2.79 -10.61
N ASN A 717 -2.34 -2.76 -9.29
CA ASN A 717 -3.43 -2.76 -8.31
C ASN A 717 -3.30 -1.56 -7.39
N GLY A 718 -4.29 -0.68 -7.38
CA GLY A 718 -4.37 0.50 -6.52
C GLY A 718 -5.76 0.73 -5.97
N ASN A 719 -5.94 1.85 -5.25
CA ASN A 719 -7.22 2.14 -4.58
C ASN A 719 -8.32 2.60 -5.55
N LYS A 720 -7.96 3.10 -6.74
CA LYS A 720 -8.93 3.52 -7.77
C LYS A 720 -8.95 2.62 -9.00
N TRP A 721 -7.80 2.10 -9.45
CA TRP A 721 -7.74 1.16 -10.57
C TRP A 721 -7.18 -0.19 -10.12
N ASP A 722 -7.76 -1.27 -10.64
CA ASP A 722 -7.39 -2.64 -10.27
C ASP A 722 -7.39 -3.51 -11.54
N PHE A 723 -6.22 -3.84 -12.07
CA PHE A 723 -6.09 -4.58 -13.33
C PHE A 723 -5.89 -6.08 -13.10
N TYR A 724 -5.14 -6.47 -12.07
CA TYR A 724 -4.96 -7.88 -11.75
C TYR A 724 -6.13 -8.42 -10.92
N GLY A 725 -6.59 -7.66 -9.92
CA GLY A 725 -7.66 -8.08 -9.02
C GLY A 725 -7.19 -9.03 -7.92
N ASN A 726 -7.79 -8.95 -6.74
CA ASN A 726 -7.57 -9.89 -5.63
C ASN A 726 -8.87 -10.60 -5.23
N GLY A 727 -9.90 -10.48 -6.06
CA GLY A 727 -11.21 -11.03 -5.80
C GLY A 727 -12.08 -10.22 -4.85
N THR A 728 -11.54 -9.16 -4.23
CA THR A 728 -12.28 -8.36 -3.24
C THR A 728 -13.28 -7.38 -3.88
N LYS A 729 -13.11 -7.06 -5.17
CA LYS A 729 -13.85 -6.03 -5.93
C LYS A 729 -14.60 -6.65 -7.13
N PRO A 730 -15.64 -7.48 -6.90
CA PRO A 730 -16.35 -8.21 -7.96
C PRO A 730 -17.10 -7.33 -8.96
N PHE A 731 -17.26 -6.04 -8.68
CA PHE A 731 -17.85 -5.10 -9.62
C PHE A 731 -16.92 -4.76 -10.80
N ASN A 732 -15.59 -4.86 -10.63
CA ASN A 732 -14.63 -4.64 -11.71
C ASN A 732 -14.36 -5.96 -12.46
N ARG A 733 -15.36 -6.38 -13.24
CA ARG A 733 -15.31 -7.61 -14.04
C ARG A 733 -14.17 -7.66 -15.05
N ALA A 734 -13.60 -6.52 -15.43
CA ALA A 734 -12.49 -6.49 -16.38
C ALA A 734 -11.15 -6.91 -15.76
N SER A 735 -11.02 -6.92 -14.43
CA SER A 735 -9.79 -7.42 -13.79
C SER A 735 -9.57 -8.91 -14.09
N PHE A 736 -8.31 -9.33 -14.15
CA PHE A 736 -7.94 -10.71 -14.47
C PHE A 736 -8.60 -11.71 -13.51
N TYR A 737 -8.54 -11.43 -12.22
CA TYR A 737 -9.13 -12.28 -11.19
C TYR A 737 -10.61 -12.52 -11.43
N GLU A 738 -11.40 -11.45 -11.62
CA GLU A 738 -12.86 -11.57 -11.76
C GLU A 738 -13.27 -12.21 -13.09
N LYS A 739 -12.50 -11.95 -14.14
CA LYS A 739 -12.66 -12.62 -15.43
C LYS A 739 -12.46 -14.12 -15.30
N MET A 740 -11.35 -14.54 -14.70
CA MET A 740 -11.05 -15.96 -14.51
C MET A 740 -11.99 -16.62 -13.51
N ARG A 741 -12.45 -15.91 -12.47
CA ARG A 741 -13.50 -16.42 -11.58
C ARG A 741 -14.77 -16.80 -12.35
N LEU A 742 -15.24 -15.92 -13.25
CA LEU A 742 -16.41 -16.22 -14.06
C LEU A 742 -16.15 -17.40 -15.00
N LEU A 743 -15.01 -17.41 -15.70
CA LEU A 743 -14.67 -18.48 -16.63
C LEU A 743 -14.52 -19.83 -15.94
N ALA A 744 -13.88 -19.89 -14.77
CA ALA A 744 -13.76 -21.11 -13.99
C ALA A 744 -15.09 -21.60 -13.42
N TYR A 745 -16.05 -20.70 -13.21
CA TYR A 745 -17.42 -21.09 -12.87
C TYR A 745 -18.18 -21.66 -14.07
N LEU A 746 -18.01 -21.07 -15.26
CA LEU A 746 -18.72 -21.50 -16.48
C LEU A 746 -18.11 -22.73 -17.15
N TYR A 747 -16.79 -22.89 -17.05
CA TYR A 747 -15.99 -23.94 -17.70
C TYR A 747 -15.00 -24.57 -16.69
N PRO A 748 -15.50 -25.22 -15.61
CA PRO A 748 -14.66 -25.77 -14.54
C PRO A 748 -13.71 -26.89 -15.02
N GLU A 749 -13.99 -27.52 -16.15
CA GLU A 749 -13.12 -28.48 -16.83
C GLU A 749 -11.93 -27.82 -17.55
N ARG A 750 -11.98 -26.50 -17.76
CA ARG A 750 -10.93 -25.73 -18.45
C ARG A 750 -10.12 -24.84 -17.50
N TYR A 751 -10.66 -24.44 -16.35
CA TYR A 751 -9.99 -23.50 -15.45
C TYR A 751 -10.20 -23.88 -13.98
N ASN A 752 -9.16 -23.74 -13.15
CA ASN A 752 -9.25 -24.09 -11.73
C ASN A 752 -10.06 -23.06 -10.93
N GLN A 753 -11.24 -23.47 -10.45
CA GLN A 753 -12.10 -22.60 -9.64
C GLN A 753 -11.48 -22.24 -8.28
N LYS A 754 -10.67 -23.11 -7.68
CA LYS A 754 -10.09 -22.89 -6.33
C LYS A 754 -9.14 -21.70 -6.29
N ASP A 755 -8.47 -21.40 -7.40
CA ASP A 755 -7.55 -20.26 -7.47
C ASP A 755 -8.29 -18.90 -7.43
N PHE A 756 -9.60 -18.89 -7.71
CA PHE A 756 -10.42 -17.69 -7.83
C PHE A 756 -11.59 -17.63 -6.82
N GLU A 757 -11.46 -18.36 -5.71
CA GLU A 757 -12.54 -18.53 -4.72
C GLU A 757 -12.66 -17.41 -3.68
N GLU A 758 -11.69 -16.50 -3.59
CA GLU A 758 -11.68 -15.40 -2.61
C GLU A 758 -12.99 -14.64 -2.72
N LYS A 759 -13.72 -14.44 -1.63
CA LYS A 759 -15.03 -13.77 -1.69
C LYS A 759 -14.90 -12.34 -1.23
N GLY A 760 -14.82 -11.45 -2.20
CA GLY A 760 -14.91 -10.02 -2.02
C GLY A 760 -16.28 -9.47 -1.70
N PHE A 761 -16.29 -8.18 -1.38
CA PHE A 761 -17.46 -7.35 -1.20
C PHE A 761 -18.65 -8.07 -0.55
N LYS A 762 -18.40 -8.73 0.59
CA LYS A 762 -19.48 -8.99 1.54
C LYS A 762 -19.84 -7.60 2.07
N PHE A 763 -21.09 -7.19 1.91
CA PHE A 763 -21.62 -6.03 2.61
C PHE A 763 -21.42 -6.23 4.11
N LEU A 764 -20.26 -5.83 4.60
CA LEU A 764 -19.99 -5.70 6.01
C LEU A 764 -20.95 -4.70 6.58
#